data_AF-A0AAW0XLJ9-F1
#
_entry.id   AF-A0AAW0XLJ9-F1
#
_cell.length_a   1.000
_cell.length_b   1.000
_cell.length_c   1.000
_cell.angle_alpha   90.00
_cell.angle_beta   90.00
_cell.angle_gamma   90.00
#
_symmetry.space_group_name_H-M   'P 1'
#
loop_
_entity.id
_entity.type
_entity.pdbx_description
1 polymer ?
#
loop_
_entity_poly.entity_id
_entity_poly.type
_entity_poly.pdbx_seq_one_letter_code
_entity_poly.pdbx_strand_id
1 'polypeptide(L)'
;MMEAFGTIVEYCQEKNTAESLSCSGIYMGKGVVLTHGTIVIDILKDRRAQPLVQELVLKGYTRNGNKANVLNSVLQSTQSSFQVLLPAEQFASSLESAQANKQCLNKPMNSKDYNNQMQKENAGSLFPIREQNNIFLNGSQISWPSRSLQKATSNYLSFPASVDLMFFHPGIKKSIASIMPASDGWKFRETAKYKYAAALETLIISTFVLLKIIPEKSHDYIMEASSQDVIYLTQKMLSFTGISSKGMTVYVESSPFGSLAPGVFLNSLSSGIISNVDHIAANIMFTDARCIMGSEGAPVFTVIEGMKHLCGLVISPFCWRDGEWLGLTLLASANQVLQTLLCSLKSEVDKEDRKAGQSLRHDKSIEIKHLGQSLDHIPRKEYLKSEYAHHLNRGIVAVCCGKGYGSGIIINTSPGVILTCAHVTHPATSGDVRIILSDGRSLQGQVIHQTQPSTLNHQTESGIQEPSVWDLAVITTTSTLPFALPLASKLPPKGSSVVVAGYGIFSPRCLPTPTLSQGVMSKVVSFPLYMFQWPTHLHCQECSKFSLKNTDKCNNGIPVTNLRDDVLKQKNDSIRIADLKDKNTCIDFTKKDNFLSVTNRFTDGDMFVSSNTNNMVPVIMQTTCAVYAGTSGGAVVSVHPQHGLEVIGVVVCNTCDTFRKATFPHINLAVPSPAIFKIIETFISCGDKTVLKYLDAECSAASQLWLLGLTPQSRL
;
A
#
# COMPACT_ATOMS: atom_id res chain seq x y z
N MET A 1 27.94 3.78 -3.07
CA MET A 1 26.95 2.85 -2.49
C MET A 1 26.29 3.48 -1.26
N MET A 2 25.00 3.27 -1.01
CA MET A 2 24.31 3.66 0.22
C MET A 2 23.85 2.40 0.93
N GLU A 3 24.31 2.19 2.16
CA GLU A 3 23.94 1.06 3.02
C GLU A 3 22.93 1.49 4.06
N ALA A 4 21.79 2.03 3.61
CA ALA A 4 20.67 2.24 4.52
C ALA A 4 20.05 0.88 4.82
N PHE A 5 20.11 0.45 6.07
CA PHE A 5 19.50 -0.80 6.55
C PHE A 5 18.84 -0.60 7.90
N GLY A 6 17.92 -1.50 8.24
CA GLY A 6 17.21 -1.51 9.51
C GLY A 6 18.13 -1.74 10.72
N THR A 7 17.81 -1.08 11.83
CA THR A 7 18.50 -1.24 13.12
C THR A 7 17.48 -1.38 14.25
N ILE A 8 17.92 -1.78 15.45
CA ILE A 8 17.14 -1.59 16.68
C ILE A 8 17.69 -0.38 17.42
N VAL A 9 16.79 0.44 17.96
CA VAL A 9 17.10 1.52 18.89
C VAL A 9 16.42 1.20 20.21
N GLU A 10 17.18 1.30 21.29
CA GLU A 10 16.71 1.08 22.66
C GLU A 10 16.85 2.35 23.49
N TYR A 11 15.87 2.59 24.34
CA TYR A 11 15.87 3.61 25.38
C TYR A 11 15.69 2.92 26.73
N CYS A 12 16.71 3.06 27.57
CA CYS A 12 16.81 2.41 28.88
C CYS A 12 16.75 3.46 29.98
N GLN A 13 16.01 3.18 31.06
CA GLN A 13 15.90 4.05 32.24
C GLN A 13 16.23 3.25 33.51
N GLU A 14 17.30 3.60 34.22
CA GLU A 14 17.80 2.80 35.35
C GLU A 14 16.80 2.70 36.54
N LYS A 15 15.98 3.74 36.75
CA LYS A 15 15.05 3.80 37.90
C LYS A 15 13.75 3.00 37.74
N ASN A 16 13.48 2.44 36.56
CA ASN A 16 12.22 1.76 36.27
C ASN A 16 12.51 0.46 35.49
N THR A 17 12.75 -0.64 36.21
CA THR A 17 13.14 -1.94 35.65
C THR A 17 12.03 -2.65 34.84
N ALA A 18 10.87 -2.01 34.66
CA ALA A 18 9.68 -2.69 34.16
C ALA A 18 9.49 -2.67 32.64
N GLU A 19 10.13 -1.79 31.85
CA GLU A 19 10.05 -1.85 30.37
C GLU A 19 11.05 -0.86 29.72
N SER A 20 12.12 -1.36 29.10
CA SER A 20 12.92 -0.59 28.14
C SER A 20 12.07 -0.35 26.88
N LEU A 21 12.06 0.88 26.36
CA LEU A 21 11.41 1.15 25.08
C LEU A 21 12.36 0.77 23.95
N SER A 22 11.85 0.11 22.92
CA SER A 22 12.64 -0.18 21.74
C SER A 22 11.79 -0.08 20.48
N CYS A 23 12.44 0.34 19.40
CA CYS A 23 11.84 0.40 18.08
C CYS A 23 12.90 0.23 17.00
N SER A 24 12.49 0.31 15.75
CA SER A 24 13.38 0.21 14.59
C SER A 24 14.06 1.55 14.31
N GLY A 25 15.11 1.52 13.51
CA GLY A 25 15.77 2.71 12.99
C GLY A 25 16.40 2.44 11.62
N ILE A 26 16.98 3.49 11.06
CA ILE A 26 17.71 3.46 9.79
C ILE A 26 19.14 3.88 10.06
N TYR A 27 20.09 2.98 9.83
CA TYR A 27 21.50 3.37 9.79
C TYR A 27 21.76 4.20 8.52
N MET A 28 22.19 5.45 8.67
CA MET A 28 22.47 6.35 7.55
C MET A 28 23.93 6.28 7.08
N GLY A 29 24.81 5.67 7.88
CA GLY A 29 26.26 5.69 7.70
C GLY A 29 26.99 6.53 8.74
N LYS A 30 28.31 6.28 8.91
CA LYS A 30 29.19 6.99 9.87
C LYS A 30 28.63 7.10 11.30
N GLY A 31 28.00 6.02 11.81
CA GLY A 31 27.44 6.03 13.16
C GLY A 31 26.17 6.88 13.33
N VAL A 32 25.55 7.36 12.25
CA VAL A 32 24.31 8.15 12.29
C VAL A 32 23.11 7.24 12.11
N VAL A 33 22.10 7.37 12.98
CA VAL A 33 20.85 6.60 12.93
C VAL A 33 19.65 7.53 12.97
N LEU A 34 18.69 7.34 12.07
CA LEU A 34 17.39 8.01 12.09
C LEU A 34 16.33 7.05 12.64
N THR A 35 15.51 7.50 13.57
CA THR A 35 14.41 6.72 14.14
C THR A 35 13.18 7.60 14.41
N HIS A 36 12.10 6.98 14.87
CA HIS A 36 10.80 7.61 15.11
C HIS A 36 10.65 8.11 16.56
N GLY A 37 9.81 9.13 16.75
CA GLY A 37 9.54 9.76 18.05
C GLY A 37 8.95 8.84 19.12
N THR A 38 8.52 7.64 18.73
CA THR A 38 8.07 6.61 19.67
C THR A 38 9.11 6.27 20.74
N ILE A 39 10.41 6.34 20.40
CA ILE A 39 11.49 6.02 21.34
C ILE A 39 11.69 7.08 22.43
N VAL A 40 11.20 8.31 22.22
CA VAL A 40 11.32 9.43 23.17
C VAL A 40 10.01 9.75 23.88
N ILE A 41 9.03 8.85 23.82
CA ILE A 41 7.70 9.10 24.40
C ILE A 41 7.75 9.43 25.88
N ASP A 42 8.58 8.74 26.67
CA ASP A 42 8.67 8.97 28.11
C ASP A 42 9.38 10.28 28.45
N ILE A 43 10.30 10.73 27.59
CA ILE A 43 10.90 12.07 27.68
C ILE A 43 9.82 13.13 27.43
N LEU A 44 9.00 12.98 26.39
CA LEU A 44 7.96 13.96 26.03
C LEU A 44 6.81 14.02 27.03
N LYS A 45 6.60 12.97 27.85
CA LYS A 45 5.66 12.97 28.96
C LYS A 45 6.16 13.71 30.20
N ASP A 46 7.47 13.79 30.37
CA ASP A 46 8.06 14.39 31.56
C ASP A 46 7.66 15.87 31.65
N ARG A 47 7.10 16.28 32.78
CA ARG A 47 6.69 17.68 32.99
C ARG A 47 7.88 18.64 32.86
N ARG A 48 9.10 18.18 33.16
CA ARG A 48 10.33 18.96 33.03
C ARG A 48 10.74 19.16 31.57
N ALA A 49 10.25 18.32 30.67
CA ALA A 49 10.44 18.44 29.22
C ALA A 49 9.43 19.40 28.55
N GLN A 50 8.54 20.07 29.29
CA GLN A 50 7.60 21.04 28.71
C GLN A 50 8.28 22.14 27.86
N PRO A 51 9.41 22.73 28.26
CA PRO A 51 10.12 23.69 27.41
C PRO A 51 10.67 23.05 26.11
N LEU A 52 11.11 21.78 26.18
CA LEU A 52 11.53 21.01 25.00
C LEU A 52 10.36 20.78 24.04
N VAL A 53 9.18 20.41 24.56
CA VAL A 53 7.96 20.24 23.76
C VAL A 53 7.54 21.55 23.10
N GLN A 54 7.57 22.67 23.84
CA GLN A 54 7.26 23.99 23.30
C GLN A 54 8.26 24.38 22.20
N GLU A 55 9.54 24.12 22.40
CA GLU A 55 10.57 24.38 21.38
C GLU A 55 10.35 23.55 20.12
N LEU A 56 10.09 22.24 20.25
CA LEU A 56 9.79 21.36 19.13
C LEU A 56 8.58 21.84 18.33
N VAL A 57 7.51 22.25 19.02
CA VAL A 57 6.28 22.74 18.37
C VAL A 57 6.48 24.09 17.69
N LEU A 58 7.27 24.99 18.28
CA LEU A 58 7.48 26.36 17.77
C LEU A 58 8.56 26.42 16.69
N LYS A 59 9.71 25.77 16.90
CA LYS A 59 10.87 25.81 15.99
C LYS A 59 10.85 24.66 14.98
N GLY A 60 10.12 23.59 15.24
CA GLY A 60 10.13 22.38 14.44
C GLY A 60 11.32 21.45 14.73
N TYR A 61 12.27 21.84 15.59
CA TYR A 61 13.39 20.99 16.00
C TYR A 61 14.03 21.46 17.32
N THR A 62 14.74 20.54 17.96
CA THR A 62 15.65 20.80 19.07
C THR A 62 16.90 19.94 18.89
N ARG A 63 18.09 20.55 18.99
CA ARG A 63 19.36 19.85 18.89
C ARG A 63 20.10 19.81 20.22
N ASN A 64 20.89 18.77 20.40
CA ASN A 64 21.84 18.67 21.48
C ASN A 64 23.11 19.47 21.12
N GLY A 65 23.39 20.51 21.91
CA GLY A 65 24.61 21.32 21.78
C GLY A 65 25.47 21.24 23.04
N ASN A 66 26.66 21.83 23.01
CA ASN A 66 27.62 21.84 24.14
C ASN A 66 27.15 22.60 25.41
N LYS A 67 25.90 23.07 25.47
CA LYS A 67 25.29 23.69 26.65
C LYS A 67 24.24 22.76 27.24
N ALA A 68 24.12 22.72 28.56
CA ALA A 68 23.08 21.96 29.27
C ALA A 68 21.69 22.37 28.74
N ASN A 69 21.14 21.57 27.82
CA ASN A 69 19.80 21.76 27.30
C ASN A 69 18.81 20.94 28.15
N VAL A 70 17.53 21.27 28.01
CA VAL A 70 16.45 20.63 28.77
C VAL A 70 16.44 19.11 28.56
N LEU A 71 16.79 18.65 27.36
CA LEU A 71 16.92 17.23 27.04
C LEU A 71 17.98 16.52 27.89
N ASN A 72 19.21 17.05 27.96
CA ASN A 72 20.28 16.47 28.78
C ASN A 72 19.93 16.48 30.27
N SER A 73 19.28 17.56 30.74
CA SER A 73 18.80 17.64 32.12
C SER A 73 17.76 16.55 32.43
N VAL A 74 16.81 16.32 31.51
CA VAL A 74 15.83 15.24 31.64
C VAL A 74 16.55 13.90 31.66
N LEU A 75 17.38 13.59 30.65
CA LEU A 75 18.12 12.33 30.53
C LEU A 75 19.01 12.03 31.75
N GLN A 76 19.75 13.02 32.26
CA GLN A 76 20.58 12.86 33.46
C GLN A 76 19.73 12.58 34.69
N SER A 77 18.64 13.33 34.88
CA SER A 77 17.79 13.18 36.05
C SER A 77 17.02 11.86 36.09
N THR A 78 16.70 11.30 34.93
CA THR A 78 16.04 10.01 34.77
C THR A 78 17.02 8.85 34.70
N GLN A 79 18.34 9.12 34.61
CA GLN A 79 19.38 8.12 34.34
C GLN A 79 19.05 7.30 33.10
N SER A 80 18.76 8.02 32.01
CA SER A 80 18.35 7.42 30.75
C SER A 80 19.50 7.38 29.75
N SER A 81 19.56 6.31 28.98
CA SER A 81 20.56 6.11 27.91
C SER A 81 19.93 5.51 26.66
N PHE A 82 20.62 5.69 25.51
CA PHE A 82 20.23 5.07 24.25
C PHE A 82 21.27 4.04 23.82
N GLN A 83 20.79 2.95 23.23
CA GLN A 83 21.63 1.97 22.55
C GLN A 83 21.13 1.75 21.13
N VAL A 84 22.05 1.42 20.24
CA VAL A 84 21.78 1.04 18.86
C VAL A 84 22.36 -0.34 18.62
N LEU A 85 21.51 -1.27 18.19
CA LEU A 85 21.95 -2.58 17.75
C LEU A 85 21.98 -2.60 16.22
N LEU A 86 23.16 -2.84 15.68
CA LEU A 86 23.42 -2.94 14.25
C LEU A 86 23.59 -4.43 13.85
N PRO A 87 23.01 -4.88 12.74
CA PRO A 87 23.29 -6.20 12.18
C PRO A 87 24.76 -6.30 11.77
N ALA A 88 25.45 -7.34 12.25
CA ALA A 88 26.91 -7.40 12.16
C ALA A 88 27.41 -7.51 10.70
N GLU A 89 26.77 -8.34 9.87
CA GLU A 89 27.16 -8.57 8.47
C GLU A 89 26.94 -7.34 7.58
N GLN A 90 25.76 -6.74 7.65
CA GLN A 90 25.41 -5.54 6.88
C GLN A 90 26.28 -4.35 7.30
N PHE A 91 26.58 -4.24 8.59
CA PHE A 91 27.50 -3.23 9.09
C PHE A 91 28.95 -3.48 8.65
N ALA A 92 29.46 -4.71 8.66
CA ALA A 92 30.79 -5.03 8.15
C ALA A 92 30.93 -4.72 6.65
N SER A 93 29.94 -5.12 5.86
CA SER A 93 29.84 -4.78 4.43
C SER A 93 29.90 -3.26 4.24
N SER A 94 29.25 -2.50 5.13
CA SER A 94 29.26 -1.04 5.07
C SER A 94 30.63 -0.40 5.31
N LEU A 95 31.40 -0.98 6.23
CA LEU A 95 32.76 -0.53 6.51
C LEU A 95 33.71 -0.83 5.34
N GLU A 96 33.58 -2.00 4.72
CA GLU A 96 34.40 -2.42 3.58
C GLU A 96 34.18 -1.51 2.36
N SER A 97 32.92 -1.24 2.02
CA SER A 97 32.57 -0.28 0.96
C SER A 97 33.14 1.11 1.22
N ALA A 98 33.10 1.57 2.47
CA ALA A 98 33.64 2.87 2.84
C ALA A 98 35.18 2.91 2.72
N GLN A 99 35.87 1.81 3.04
CA GLN A 99 37.33 1.67 2.91
C GLN A 99 37.79 1.55 1.45
N ALA A 100 37.08 0.78 0.64
CA ALA A 100 37.36 0.63 -0.80
C ALA A 100 37.26 1.99 -1.53
N ASN A 101 36.25 2.80 -1.20
CA ASN A 101 36.11 4.15 -1.74
C ASN A 101 37.27 5.07 -1.34
N LYS A 102 37.79 4.98 -0.11
CA LYS A 102 38.98 5.73 0.32
C LYS A 102 40.26 5.31 -0.42
N GLN A 103 40.43 4.02 -0.73
CA GLN A 103 41.60 3.52 -1.47
C GLN A 103 41.57 3.91 -2.95
N CYS A 104 40.41 3.94 -3.59
CA CYS A 104 40.24 4.43 -4.97
C CYS A 104 40.56 5.93 -5.10
N LEU A 105 40.27 6.74 -4.08
CA LEU A 105 40.56 8.18 -4.05
C LEU A 105 42.05 8.51 -3.82
N ASN A 106 42.86 7.55 -3.37
CA ASN A 106 44.28 7.76 -3.02
C ASN A 106 45.29 7.30 -4.09
N LYS A 107 44.84 6.85 -5.27
CA LYS A 107 45.74 6.61 -6.42
C LYS A 107 45.88 7.91 -7.24
N PRO A 108 47.10 8.38 -7.58
CA PRO A 108 47.25 9.52 -8.48
C PRO A 108 46.77 9.11 -9.87
N MET A 109 45.58 9.57 -10.26
CA MET A 109 44.98 9.27 -11.57
C MET A 109 45.19 10.41 -12.55
N ASN A 110 45.54 10.04 -13.78
CA ASN A 110 45.87 10.97 -14.86
C ASN A 110 44.57 11.49 -15.51
N SER A 111 44.59 12.68 -16.12
CA SER A 111 43.38 13.43 -16.55
C SER A 111 42.44 12.71 -17.53
N LYS A 112 42.90 11.64 -18.20
CA LYS A 112 42.06 10.80 -19.08
C LYS A 112 41.21 9.78 -18.30
N ASP A 113 41.63 9.39 -17.10
CA ASP A 113 40.89 8.43 -16.29
C ASP A 113 39.73 9.07 -15.52
N TYR A 114 39.80 10.39 -15.26
CA TYR A 114 38.76 11.16 -14.58
C TYR A 114 37.42 11.17 -15.35
N ASN A 115 37.46 11.32 -16.67
CA ASN A 115 36.25 11.33 -17.50
C ASN A 115 35.65 9.92 -17.69
N ASN A 116 36.49 8.88 -17.68
CA ASN A 116 36.01 7.49 -17.72
C ASN A 116 35.47 7.02 -16.36
N GLN A 117 35.97 7.57 -15.26
CA GLN A 117 35.51 7.24 -13.91
C GLN A 117 34.20 7.96 -13.55
N MET A 118 34.00 9.22 -13.97
CA MET A 118 32.68 9.89 -13.84
C MET A 118 31.57 9.19 -14.64
N GLN A 119 31.89 8.55 -15.77
CA GLN A 119 30.92 7.72 -16.50
C GLN A 119 30.68 6.35 -15.84
N LYS A 120 31.62 5.83 -15.05
CA LYS A 120 31.47 4.58 -14.26
C LYS A 120 30.90 4.79 -12.85
N GLU A 121 31.13 5.93 -12.21
CA GLU A 121 30.59 6.28 -10.88
C GLU A 121 29.14 6.77 -10.95
N ASN A 122 28.72 7.35 -12.08
CA ASN A 122 27.30 7.54 -12.41
C ASN A 122 26.57 6.22 -12.73
N ALA A 123 27.32 5.15 -13.03
CA ALA A 123 26.85 3.77 -13.00
C ALA A 123 27.20 3.13 -11.63
N GLY A 124 26.86 3.83 -10.53
CA GLY A 124 27.10 3.34 -9.18
C GLY A 124 26.45 1.97 -9.01
N SER A 125 27.26 0.94 -8.74
CA SER A 125 26.82 -0.44 -8.54
C SER A 125 25.76 -0.51 -7.45
N LEU A 126 24.51 -0.59 -7.90
CA LEU A 126 23.32 -0.84 -7.12
C LEU A 126 23.15 -2.37 -7.05
N PHE A 127 22.89 -2.91 -5.87
CA PHE A 127 22.81 -4.36 -5.68
C PHE A 127 21.69 -4.97 -6.54
N PRO A 128 21.99 -5.94 -7.43
CA PRO A 128 20.95 -6.73 -8.08
C PRO A 128 20.38 -7.77 -7.10
N ILE A 129 19.06 -8.02 -7.13
CA ILE A 129 18.37 -9.09 -6.35
C ILE A 129 19.05 -10.47 -6.49
N ARG A 130 19.78 -10.72 -7.58
CA ARG A 130 20.32 -12.04 -7.93
C ARG A 130 21.34 -12.60 -6.93
N GLU A 131 21.91 -11.78 -6.04
CA GLU A 131 22.87 -12.28 -5.04
C GLU A 131 22.25 -12.59 -3.68
N GLN A 132 21.06 -12.06 -3.32
CA GLN A 132 20.47 -12.35 -2.00
C GLN A 132 19.93 -13.79 -1.89
N ASN A 133 19.45 -14.40 -2.99
CA ASN A 133 18.98 -15.79 -2.95
C ASN A 133 20.11 -16.83 -2.81
N ASN A 134 21.35 -16.49 -3.13
CA ASN A 134 22.51 -17.37 -2.92
C ASN A 134 23.18 -17.16 -1.56
N ILE A 135 22.90 -16.06 -0.86
CA ILE A 135 23.42 -15.78 0.49
C ILE A 135 22.62 -16.53 1.56
N PHE A 136 21.34 -16.83 1.33
CA PHE A 136 20.52 -17.59 2.29
C PHE A 136 20.90 -19.07 2.45
N LEU A 137 21.79 -19.62 1.60
CA LEU A 137 22.10 -21.07 1.60
C LEU A 137 23.58 -21.44 1.71
N ASN A 138 24.50 -20.48 1.77
CA ASN A 138 25.92 -20.80 1.96
C ASN A 138 26.53 -19.98 3.11
N GLY A 139 26.78 -20.66 4.24
CA GLY A 139 27.61 -20.16 5.33
C GLY A 139 29.09 -20.08 4.93
N SER A 140 29.43 -19.20 3.98
CA SER A 140 30.82 -18.90 3.63
C SER A 140 31.44 -17.96 4.66
N GLN A 141 32.64 -18.30 5.14
CA GLN A 141 33.46 -17.50 6.06
C GLN A 141 33.60 -16.05 5.57
N ILE A 142 32.96 -15.12 6.28
CA ILE A 142 33.13 -13.68 6.09
C ILE A 142 34.48 -13.27 6.73
N SER A 143 35.38 -12.69 5.94
CA SER A 143 36.66 -12.15 6.44
C SER A 143 36.44 -10.74 7.00
N TRP A 144 36.26 -10.61 8.31
CA TRP A 144 35.98 -9.32 8.93
C TRP A 144 37.16 -8.34 8.88
N PRO A 145 36.90 -7.03 8.70
CA PRO A 145 37.93 -6.00 8.58
C PRO A 145 38.71 -5.69 9.88
N SER A 146 38.29 -6.20 11.04
CA SER A 146 39.04 -6.05 12.30
C SER A 146 38.96 -7.30 13.20
N ARG A 147 40.00 -7.50 14.05
CA ARG A 147 40.06 -8.60 15.04
C ARG A 147 38.97 -8.52 16.12
N SER A 148 38.38 -7.35 16.36
CA SER A 148 37.27 -7.17 17.30
C SER A 148 35.92 -7.61 16.71
N LEU A 149 35.67 -7.33 15.42
CA LEU A 149 34.50 -7.82 14.69
C LEU A 149 34.52 -9.35 14.49
N GLN A 150 35.70 -9.96 14.35
CA GLN A 150 35.88 -11.43 14.28
C GLN A 150 35.46 -12.19 15.56
N LYS A 151 35.36 -11.50 16.70
CA LYS A 151 34.97 -12.09 18.00
C LYS A 151 33.47 -11.99 18.29
N ALA A 152 32.68 -11.37 17.43
CA ALA A 152 31.23 -11.26 17.64
C ALA A 152 30.60 -12.65 17.52
N THR A 153 30.20 -13.23 18.66
CA THR A 153 29.43 -14.48 18.72
C THR A 153 27.94 -14.28 18.46
N SER A 154 27.50 -13.02 18.32
CA SER A 154 26.12 -12.59 18.07
C SER A 154 25.93 -12.04 16.65
N ASN A 155 24.74 -12.22 16.07
CA ASN A 155 24.38 -11.69 14.74
C ASN A 155 24.26 -10.16 14.68
N TYR A 156 24.51 -9.46 15.79
CA TYR A 156 24.40 -8.02 15.94
C TYR A 156 25.48 -7.46 16.87
N LEU A 157 25.72 -6.16 16.75
CA LEU A 157 26.65 -5.35 17.54
C LEU A 157 25.85 -4.27 18.27
N SER A 158 26.07 -4.10 19.57
CA SER A 158 25.42 -3.03 20.36
C SER A 158 26.39 -1.87 20.58
N PHE A 159 25.90 -0.65 20.43
CA PHE A 159 26.67 0.56 20.66
C PHE A 159 25.88 1.57 21.50
N PRO A 160 26.53 2.26 22.45
CA PRO A 160 25.90 3.41 23.12
C PRO A 160 25.67 4.54 22.11
N ALA A 161 24.59 5.28 22.28
CA ALA A 161 24.23 6.39 21.41
C ALA A 161 23.75 7.61 22.21
N SER A 162 23.84 8.78 21.58
CA SER A 162 23.28 10.03 22.08
C SER A 162 22.31 10.64 21.07
N VAL A 163 21.34 11.39 21.56
CA VAL A 163 20.46 12.19 20.71
C VAL A 163 21.23 13.39 20.19
N ASP A 164 21.39 13.47 18.86
CA ASP A 164 21.90 14.66 18.18
C ASP A 164 20.75 15.66 17.96
N LEU A 165 19.67 15.23 17.32
CA LEU A 165 18.57 16.11 16.91
C LEU A 165 17.21 15.44 17.11
N MET A 166 16.23 16.16 17.65
CA MET A 166 14.82 15.83 17.53
C MET A 166 14.17 16.83 16.58
N PHE A 167 13.39 16.36 15.63
CA PHE A 167 12.68 17.24 14.70
C PHE A 167 11.24 16.81 14.49
N PHE A 168 10.39 17.79 14.23
CA PHE A 168 8.96 17.68 14.12
C PHE A 168 8.52 17.98 12.68
N HIS A 169 7.70 17.10 12.13
CA HIS A 169 7.22 17.19 10.76
C HIS A 169 5.78 17.76 10.69
N PRO A 170 5.60 19.05 10.36
CA PRO A 170 4.28 19.69 10.37
C PRO A 170 3.32 19.13 9.31
N GLY A 171 3.83 18.67 8.17
CA GLY A 171 3.04 18.01 7.12
C GLY A 171 2.29 16.78 7.61
N ILE A 172 2.99 15.85 8.27
CA ILE A 172 2.40 14.64 8.88
C ILE A 172 1.31 15.01 9.89
N LYS A 173 1.54 15.97 10.80
CA LYS A 173 0.51 16.44 11.73
C LYS A 173 -0.76 16.92 11.01
N LYS A 174 -0.61 17.70 9.94
CA LYS A 174 -1.74 18.18 9.13
C LYS A 174 -2.48 17.03 8.45
N SER A 175 -1.74 16.08 7.85
CA SER A 175 -2.34 14.91 7.20
C SER A 175 -3.11 14.04 8.18
N ILE A 176 -2.55 13.78 9.37
CA ILE A 176 -3.22 13.02 10.42
C ILE A 176 -4.48 13.73 10.90
N ALA A 177 -4.41 15.04 11.15
CA ALA A 177 -5.57 15.83 11.56
C ALA A 177 -6.68 15.87 10.48
N SER A 178 -6.33 15.73 9.20
CA SER A 178 -7.30 15.76 8.10
C SER A 178 -7.91 14.39 7.79
N ILE A 179 -7.15 13.32 7.92
CA ILE A 179 -7.55 11.97 7.47
C ILE A 179 -7.97 11.07 8.62
N MET A 180 -7.31 11.23 9.77
CA MET A 180 -7.47 10.37 10.94
C MET A 180 -7.61 11.21 12.23
N PRO A 181 -8.57 12.16 12.28
CA PRO A 181 -8.71 13.01 13.46
C PRO A 181 -9.16 12.22 14.67
N ALA A 182 -8.62 12.55 15.85
CA ALA A 182 -9.01 11.91 17.10
C ALA A 182 -10.51 12.10 17.44
N SER A 183 -11.16 13.14 16.88
CA SER A 183 -12.62 13.36 17.00
C SER A 183 -13.44 12.23 16.39
N ASP A 184 -12.89 11.50 15.42
CA ASP A 184 -13.57 10.43 14.68
C ASP A 184 -13.19 9.04 15.23
N GLY A 185 -12.65 8.99 16.47
CA GLY A 185 -12.33 7.76 17.17
C GLY A 185 -10.96 7.17 16.87
N TRP A 186 -10.13 7.86 16.08
CA TRP A 186 -8.79 7.38 15.67
C TRP A 186 -7.76 7.40 16.79
N LYS A 187 -6.97 6.33 16.86
CA LYS A 187 -5.82 6.13 17.77
C LYS A 187 -4.71 5.35 17.05
N PHE A 188 -3.47 5.54 17.47
CA PHE A 188 -2.28 4.97 16.82
C PHE A 188 -1.53 3.98 17.71
N ARG A 189 -2.10 3.66 18.88
CA ARG A 189 -1.57 2.71 19.87
C ARG A 189 -2.70 1.98 20.57
N GLU A 190 -2.40 0.78 21.07
CA GLU A 190 -3.35 -0.07 21.78
C GLU A 190 -3.75 0.53 23.14
N THR A 191 -5.05 0.59 23.38
CA THR A 191 -5.69 1.42 24.43
C THR A 191 -5.68 0.82 25.84
N ALA A 192 -5.32 -0.45 26.00
CA ALA A 192 -5.49 -1.14 27.27
C ALA A 192 -4.47 -0.72 28.35
N LYS A 193 -3.27 -0.28 27.96
CA LYS A 193 -2.16 -0.06 28.91
C LYS A 193 -1.75 1.40 29.07
N TYR A 194 -1.99 2.26 28.08
CA TYR A 194 -1.60 3.68 28.15
C TYR A 194 -2.63 4.61 27.47
N LYS A 195 -3.30 5.47 28.26
CA LYS A 195 -4.13 6.57 27.73
C LYS A 195 -3.30 7.84 27.63
N TYR A 196 -2.96 8.25 26.42
CA TYR A 196 -2.28 9.53 26.16
C TYR A 196 -3.29 10.59 25.74
N ALA A 197 -2.95 11.86 26.00
CA ALA A 197 -3.68 12.97 25.39
C ALA A 197 -3.47 12.93 23.87
N ALA A 198 -4.53 13.14 23.09
CA ALA A 198 -4.48 13.10 21.62
C ALA A 198 -3.40 14.04 21.02
N ALA A 199 -3.17 15.19 21.68
CA ALA A 199 -2.12 16.13 21.29
C ALA A 199 -0.71 15.53 21.42
N LEU A 200 -0.45 14.73 22.46
CA LEU A 200 0.83 14.05 22.65
C LEU A 200 1.02 12.93 21.63
N GLU A 201 -0.03 12.16 21.34
CA GLU A 201 0.03 11.11 20.31
C GLU A 201 0.34 11.68 18.92
N THR A 202 -0.32 12.80 18.57
CA THR A 202 -0.07 13.53 17.32
C THR A 202 1.34 14.14 17.28
N LEU A 203 1.86 14.58 18.42
CA LEU A 203 3.24 15.06 18.52
C LEU A 203 4.23 13.92 18.25
N ILE A 204 4.05 12.77 18.91
CA ILE A 204 4.93 11.61 18.79
C ILE A 204 4.97 11.08 17.36
N ILE A 205 3.80 10.90 16.74
CA ILE A 205 3.70 10.34 15.38
C ILE A 205 4.31 11.23 14.30
N SER A 206 4.49 12.51 14.62
CA SER A 206 5.07 13.51 13.73
C SER A 206 6.51 13.87 14.12
N THR A 207 7.09 13.23 15.14
CA THR A 207 8.45 13.51 15.63
C THR A 207 9.40 12.42 15.19
N PHE A 208 10.63 12.80 14.87
CA PHE A 208 11.73 11.92 14.50
C PHE A 208 12.97 12.28 15.29
N VAL A 209 13.86 11.31 15.46
CA VAL A 209 15.04 11.42 16.30
C VAL A 209 16.26 10.97 15.51
N LEU A 210 17.27 11.82 15.48
CA LEU A 210 18.58 11.53 14.95
C LEU A 210 19.53 11.20 16.10
N LEU A 211 20.11 10.01 16.06
CA LEU A 211 21.07 9.51 17.02
C LEU A 211 22.48 9.46 16.41
N LYS A 212 23.48 9.65 17.26
CA LYS A 212 24.89 9.39 16.95
C LYS A 212 25.42 8.31 17.88
N ILE A 213 26.03 7.29 17.29
CA ILE A 213 26.77 6.29 18.04
C ILE A 213 27.97 6.96 18.70
N ILE A 214 28.17 6.69 19.99
CA ILE A 214 29.29 7.19 20.78
C ILE A 214 30.47 6.24 20.56
N PRO A 215 31.59 6.70 19.98
CA PRO A 215 32.76 5.85 19.77
C PRO A 215 33.36 5.43 21.12
N GLU A 216 33.56 4.14 21.30
CA GLU A 216 34.33 3.59 22.43
C GLU A 216 35.73 3.17 21.96
N LYS A 217 36.71 3.13 22.88
CA LYS A 217 38.10 2.73 22.57
C LYS A 217 38.21 1.34 21.93
N SER A 218 37.23 0.46 22.15
CA SER A 218 37.09 -0.88 21.56
C SER A 218 36.58 -0.89 20.12
N HIS A 219 36.06 0.23 19.62
CA HIS A 219 35.36 0.38 18.35
C HIS A 219 35.97 1.51 17.49
N ASP A 220 37.29 1.45 17.31
CA ASP A 220 38.12 2.41 16.55
C ASP A 220 37.72 2.62 15.08
N TYR A 221 36.86 1.76 14.54
CA TYR A 221 36.30 1.85 13.20
C TYR A 221 35.06 2.76 13.09
N ILE A 222 34.45 3.19 14.20
CA ILE A 222 33.34 4.15 14.20
C ILE A 222 33.91 5.56 14.42
N MET A 223 33.83 6.40 13.39
CA MET A 223 34.19 7.81 13.48
C MET A 223 32.98 8.63 13.93
N GLU A 224 33.19 9.60 14.80
CA GLU A 224 32.16 10.57 15.16
C GLU A 224 31.76 11.41 13.94
N ALA A 225 30.47 11.43 13.60
CA ALA A 225 29.97 12.20 12.47
C ALA A 225 29.88 13.70 12.79
N SER A 226 30.54 14.53 11.98
CA SER A 226 30.40 15.99 12.03
C SER A 226 28.99 16.43 11.56
N SER A 227 28.60 17.67 11.86
CA SER A 227 27.36 18.26 11.30
C SER A 227 27.33 18.22 9.76
N GLN A 228 28.47 18.44 9.12
CA GLN A 228 28.57 18.39 7.66
C GLN A 228 28.41 16.96 7.12
N ASP A 229 28.90 15.96 7.85
CA ASP A 229 28.66 14.55 7.52
C ASP A 229 27.18 14.21 7.56
N VAL A 230 26.46 14.64 8.60
CA VAL A 230 25.02 14.41 8.72
C VAL A 230 24.26 15.06 7.56
N ILE A 231 24.60 16.30 7.19
CA ILE A 231 24.01 16.99 6.04
C ILE A 231 24.27 16.20 4.75
N TYR A 232 25.52 15.80 4.50
CA TYR A 232 25.90 15.02 3.33
C TYR A 232 25.15 13.69 3.27
N LEU A 233 25.08 12.94 4.37
CA LEU A 233 24.35 11.66 4.44
C LEU A 233 22.86 11.86 4.17
N THR A 234 22.26 12.92 4.71
CA THR A 234 20.84 13.26 4.46
C THR A 234 20.59 13.59 3.00
N GLN A 235 21.44 14.42 2.38
CA GLN A 235 21.36 14.76 0.95
C GLN A 235 21.54 13.53 0.06
N LYS A 236 22.50 12.66 0.43
CA LYS A 236 22.71 11.39 -0.25
C LYS A 236 21.44 10.54 -0.13
N MET A 237 20.85 10.37 1.06
CA MET A 237 19.62 9.56 1.21
C MET A 237 18.46 10.09 0.38
N LEU A 238 18.30 11.41 0.33
CA LEU A 238 17.31 12.07 -0.51
C LEU A 238 17.47 11.70 -1.99
N SER A 239 18.70 11.63 -2.52
CA SER A 239 18.94 11.27 -3.93
C SER A 239 18.59 9.81 -4.26
N PHE A 240 18.45 8.94 -3.27
CA PHE A 240 18.02 7.55 -3.45
C PHE A 240 16.55 7.31 -3.07
N THR A 241 15.81 8.35 -2.68
CA THR A 241 14.39 8.19 -2.38
C THR A 241 13.61 7.78 -3.63
N GLY A 242 12.76 6.77 -3.48
CA GLY A 242 11.93 6.24 -4.57
C GLY A 242 10.60 6.98 -4.72
N ILE A 243 9.91 6.72 -5.83
CA ILE A 243 8.50 7.09 -5.97
C ILE A 243 7.66 6.20 -5.05
N SER A 244 6.65 6.79 -4.43
CA SER A 244 5.68 6.09 -3.59
C SER A 244 4.28 6.26 -4.18
N SER A 245 3.94 5.45 -5.18
CA SER A 245 2.60 5.46 -5.77
C SER A 245 1.77 4.27 -5.30
N LYS A 246 0.47 4.48 -5.20
CA LYS A 246 -0.51 3.44 -4.89
C LYS A 246 -0.33 2.21 -5.80
N GLY A 247 -0.42 1.02 -5.22
CA GLY A 247 -0.22 -0.27 -5.90
C GLY A 247 1.24 -0.69 -6.06
N MET A 248 2.22 0.16 -5.77
CA MET A 248 3.62 -0.26 -5.78
C MET A 248 3.90 -1.26 -4.66
N THR A 249 4.60 -2.35 -4.99
CA THR A 249 5.13 -3.28 -4.00
C THR A 249 6.18 -2.60 -3.13
N VAL A 250 6.09 -2.85 -1.83
CA VAL A 250 7.02 -2.36 -0.83
C VAL A 250 7.48 -3.47 0.09
N TYR A 251 8.67 -3.26 0.66
CA TYR A 251 9.32 -4.11 1.63
C TYR A 251 9.64 -3.29 2.86
N VAL A 252 9.29 -3.81 4.04
CA VAL A 252 9.63 -3.19 5.32
C VAL A 252 10.70 -4.04 5.97
N GLU A 253 11.85 -3.42 6.27
CA GLU A 253 12.92 -4.05 7.05
C GLU A 253 12.81 -3.55 8.48
N SER A 254 12.15 -4.30 9.36
CA SER A 254 11.89 -3.86 10.73
C SER A 254 12.48 -4.82 11.75
N SER A 255 12.40 -4.39 13.01
CA SER A 255 12.72 -5.22 14.17
C SER A 255 11.49 -5.34 15.08
N PRO A 256 10.57 -6.25 14.75
CA PRO A 256 9.39 -6.53 15.55
C PRO A 256 9.71 -6.79 17.02
N PHE A 257 8.87 -6.29 17.92
CA PHE A 257 9.08 -6.34 19.38
C PHE A 257 10.39 -5.67 19.87
N GLY A 258 11.05 -4.91 18.98
CA GLY A 258 12.27 -4.19 19.25
C GLY A 258 13.38 -5.12 19.74
N SER A 259 13.78 -4.93 20.99
CA SER A 259 14.93 -5.58 21.62
C SER A 259 14.63 -6.87 22.38
N LEU A 260 13.39 -7.37 22.36
CA LEU A 260 13.03 -8.56 23.13
C LEU A 260 13.86 -9.80 22.77
N ALA A 261 14.13 -10.00 21.47
CA ALA A 261 14.99 -11.07 20.97
C ALA A 261 15.67 -10.63 19.66
N PRO A 262 16.74 -9.80 19.72
CA PRO A 262 17.35 -9.21 18.54
C PRO A 262 17.88 -10.27 17.56
N GLY A 263 18.38 -11.40 18.07
CA GLY A 263 18.84 -12.52 17.23
C GLY A 263 17.73 -13.19 16.39
N VAL A 264 16.45 -12.95 16.71
CA VAL A 264 15.30 -13.48 15.98
C VAL A 264 14.65 -12.40 15.11
N PHE A 265 14.48 -11.19 15.64
CA PHE A 265 13.63 -10.18 15.01
C PHE A 265 14.38 -9.10 14.22
N LEU A 266 15.69 -8.92 14.44
CA LEU A 266 16.46 -7.89 13.75
C LEU A 266 16.40 -8.07 12.24
N ASN A 267 16.02 -7.01 11.52
CA ASN A 267 15.88 -6.99 10.06
C ASN A 267 14.92 -8.05 9.50
N SER A 268 13.84 -8.31 10.23
CA SER A 268 12.69 -9.05 9.71
C SER A 268 12.12 -8.34 8.48
N LEU A 269 11.84 -9.10 7.44
CA LEU A 269 11.30 -8.60 6.19
C LEU A 269 9.79 -8.83 6.12
N SER A 270 9.04 -7.77 5.89
CA SER A 270 7.61 -7.81 5.56
C SER A 270 7.39 -7.21 4.17
N SER A 271 6.34 -7.64 3.46
CA SER A 271 6.02 -7.13 2.12
C SER A 271 4.54 -6.84 1.98
N GLY A 272 4.23 -5.87 1.13
CA GLY A 272 2.86 -5.50 0.76
C GLY A 272 2.86 -4.53 -0.40
N ILE A 273 1.79 -3.76 -0.53
CA ILE A 273 1.69 -2.66 -1.49
C ILE A 273 1.45 -1.33 -0.78
N ILE A 274 1.73 -0.21 -1.46
CA ILE A 274 1.17 1.09 -1.05
C ILE A 274 -0.34 1.03 -1.31
N SER A 275 -1.11 0.86 -0.23
CA SER A 275 -2.57 0.77 -0.23
C SER A 275 -3.24 2.09 -0.57
N ASN A 276 -2.70 3.20 -0.05
CA ASN A 276 -3.16 4.55 -0.35
C ASN A 276 -2.10 5.60 0.03
N VAL A 277 -2.25 6.82 -0.48
CA VAL A 277 -1.36 7.96 -0.20
C VAL A 277 -2.25 9.14 0.16
N ASP A 278 -1.82 9.98 1.11
CA ASP A 278 -2.56 11.21 1.38
C ASP A 278 -2.62 12.12 0.15
N HIS A 279 -3.66 12.95 0.10
CA HIS A 279 -3.80 13.98 -0.93
C HIS A 279 -3.06 15.28 -0.53
N ILE A 280 -2.45 15.31 0.66
CA ILE A 280 -1.81 16.49 1.25
C ILE A 280 -0.29 16.33 1.09
N ALA A 281 0.19 16.58 -0.13
CA ALA A 281 1.62 16.53 -0.49
C ALA A 281 2.33 15.17 -0.27
N ALA A 282 1.59 14.07 -0.18
CA ALA A 282 2.12 12.73 0.04
C ALA A 282 2.98 12.64 1.32
N ASN A 283 2.56 13.27 2.42
CA ASN A 283 3.29 13.23 3.69
C ASN A 283 3.16 11.85 4.37
N ILE A 284 1.96 11.28 4.33
CA ILE A 284 1.66 9.95 4.87
C ILE A 284 1.18 8.99 3.79
N MET A 285 1.47 7.71 4.00
CA MET A 285 1.05 6.61 3.13
C MET A 285 0.54 5.45 3.97
N PHE A 286 -0.23 4.57 3.35
CA PHE A 286 -0.74 3.34 3.97
C PHE A 286 -0.20 2.14 3.23
N THR A 287 0.16 1.10 3.95
CA THR A 287 0.52 -0.20 3.37
C THR A 287 -0.19 -1.33 4.09
N ASP A 288 -0.52 -2.39 3.35
CA ASP A 288 -0.97 -3.66 3.91
C ASP A 288 0.20 -4.59 4.28
N ALA A 289 1.45 -4.13 4.15
CA ALA A 289 2.60 -4.80 4.73
C ALA A 289 2.42 -4.90 6.25
N ARG A 290 2.55 -6.13 6.77
CA ARG A 290 2.30 -6.44 8.17
C ARG A 290 3.48 -5.98 9.01
N CYS A 291 3.25 -4.90 9.75
CA CYS A 291 4.17 -4.43 10.78
C CYS A 291 3.51 -4.61 12.14
N ILE A 292 4.31 -4.85 13.16
CA ILE A 292 3.85 -4.95 14.53
C ILE A 292 4.66 -4.00 15.42
N MET A 293 4.31 -3.91 16.71
CA MET A 293 5.00 -3.03 17.65
C MET A 293 6.52 -3.23 17.60
N GLY A 294 7.27 -2.14 17.73
CA GLY A 294 8.73 -2.13 17.56
C GLY A 294 9.17 -1.88 16.11
N SER A 295 8.25 -1.94 15.13
CA SER A 295 8.57 -1.62 13.74
C SER A 295 8.67 -0.10 13.48
N GLU A 296 8.26 0.75 14.41
CA GLU A 296 8.34 2.21 14.27
C GLU A 296 9.78 2.66 13.98
N GLY A 297 9.96 3.53 12.99
CA GLY A 297 11.27 3.98 12.51
C GLY A 297 11.91 3.06 11.46
N ALA A 298 11.30 1.92 11.15
CA ALA A 298 11.82 0.99 10.14
C ALA A 298 11.80 1.63 8.74
N PRO A 299 12.85 1.42 7.92
CA PRO A 299 12.85 1.83 6.53
C PRO A 299 11.86 0.98 5.71
N VAL A 300 11.19 1.65 4.77
CA VAL A 300 10.34 1.03 3.76
C VAL A 300 10.95 1.27 2.40
N PHE A 301 11.17 0.19 1.67
CA PHE A 301 11.79 0.20 0.36
C PHE A 301 10.80 -0.20 -0.73
N THR A 302 10.90 0.45 -1.88
CA THR A 302 10.46 -0.15 -3.14
C THR A 302 11.66 -0.72 -3.88
N VAL A 303 11.43 -1.64 -4.81
CA VAL A 303 12.49 -2.23 -5.62
C VAL A 303 12.25 -1.82 -7.07
N ILE A 304 13.21 -1.10 -7.64
CA ILE A 304 13.19 -0.60 -9.02
C ILE A 304 14.43 -1.14 -9.74
N GLU A 305 14.27 -1.83 -10.85
CA GLU A 305 15.36 -2.52 -11.59
C GLU A 305 16.21 -3.45 -10.72
N GLY A 306 15.58 -4.04 -9.70
CA GLY A 306 16.27 -4.90 -8.73
C GLY A 306 17.01 -4.15 -7.62
N MET A 307 16.87 -2.83 -7.55
CA MET A 307 17.57 -1.94 -6.64
C MET A 307 16.62 -1.40 -5.57
N LYS A 308 17.05 -1.36 -4.30
CA LYS A 308 16.23 -0.82 -3.21
C LYS A 308 16.24 0.69 -3.22
N HIS A 309 15.07 1.30 -3.19
CA HIS A 309 14.86 2.74 -3.05
C HIS A 309 14.04 3.02 -1.81
N LEU A 310 14.55 3.87 -0.92
CA LEU A 310 13.86 4.24 0.30
C LEU A 310 12.63 5.09 -0.05
N CYS A 311 11.43 4.63 0.27
CA CYS A 311 10.19 5.32 -0.07
C CYS A 311 9.45 5.82 1.17
N GLY A 312 9.63 5.18 2.33
CA GLY A 312 8.96 5.57 3.57
C GLY A 312 9.65 5.12 4.85
N LEU A 313 9.05 5.52 5.98
CA LEU A 313 9.37 5.04 7.32
C LEU A 313 8.08 4.61 8.01
N VAL A 314 8.10 3.49 8.74
CA VAL A 314 6.96 3.09 9.57
C VAL A 314 6.79 4.09 10.73
N ILE A 315 5.62 4.71 10.86
CA ILE A 315 5.32 5.63 11.98
C ILE A 315 4.26 5.08 12.93
N SER A 316 3.37 4.21 12.44
CA SER A 316 2.50 3.41 13.31
C SER A 316 2.15 2.07 12.66
N PRO A 317 2.49 0.92 13.28
CA PRO A 317 2.04 -0.40 12.85
C PRO A 317 0.54 -0.65 13.17
N PHE A 318 -0.04 0.13 14.09
CA PHE A 318 -1.41 -0.08 14.56
C PHE A 318 -2.23 1.20 14.51
N CYS A 319 -3.17 1.26 13.59
CA CYS A 319 -4.21 2.27 13.58
C CYS A 319 -5.52 1.65 14.06
N TRP A 320 -6.16 2.28 15.03
CA TRP A 320 -7.45 1.87 15.58
C TRP A 320 -8.47 2.97 15.36
N ARG A 321 -9.72 2.58 15.07
CA ARG A 321 -10.87 3.49 15.04
C ARG A 321 -11.98 2.87 15.85
N ASP A 322 -12.47 3.59 16.86
CA ASP A 322 -13.57 3.13 17.72
C ASP A 322 -13.38 1.73 18.33
N GLY A 323 -12.11 1.35 18.56
CA GLY A 323 -11.74 0.05 19.13
C GLY A 323 -11.56 -1.08 18.10
N GLU A 324 -11.68 -0.81 16.81
CA GLU A 324 -11.36 -1.76 15.73
C GLU A 324 -9.99 -1.47 15.12
N TRP A 325 -9.17 -2.51 14.96
CA TRP A 325 -7.87 -2.40 14.30
C TRP A 325 -8.05 -2.34 12.78
N LEU A 326 -7.41 -1.35 12.16
CA LEU A 326 -7.46 -1.12 10.72
C LEU A 326 -6.70 -2.18 9.92
N GLY A 327 -5.72 -2.90 10.45
CA GLY A 327 -4.96 -3.85 9.61
C GLY A 327 -4.08 -3.21 8.53
N LEU A 328 -3.93 -1.89 8.50
CA LEU A 328 -2.96 -1.16 7.66
C LEU A 328 -1.88 -0.56 8.54
N THR A 329 -0.67 -0.55 8.02
CA THR A 329 0.49 0.14 8.59
C THR A 329 0.55 1.56 8.02
N LEU A 330 0.72 2.54 8.91
CA LEU A 330 0.91 3.94 8.56
C LEU A 330 2.40 4.27 8.38
N LEU A 331 2.71 4.92 7.26
CA LEU A 331 4.05 5.32 6.86
C LEU A 331 4.17 6.83 6.73
N ALA A 332 5.35 7.36 7.04
CA ALA A 332 5.78 8.69 6.61
C ALA A 332 6.56 8.60 5.30
N SER A 333 6.41 9.58 4.41
CA SER A 333 7.23 9.70 3.21
C SER A 333 8.68 10.00 3.57
N ALA A 334 9.60 9.13 3.15
CA ALA A 334 11.02 9.30 3.44
C ALA A 334 11.57 10.59 2.82
N ASN A 335 11.09 10.94 1.63
CA ASN A 335 11.46 12.17 0.95
C ASN A 335 11.08 13.41 1.78
N GLN A 336 9.83 13.48 2.26
CA GLN A 336 9.35 14.60 3.08
C GLN A 336 10.07 14.69 4.44
N VAL A 337 10.29 13.53 5.09
CA VAL A 337 11.02 13.44 6.37
C VAL A 337 12.47 13.92 6.23
N LEU A 338 13.18 13.45 5.21
CA LEU A 338 14.57 13.82 4.99
C LEU A 338 14.72 15.27 4.51
N GLN A 339 13.75 15.81 3.75
CA GLN A 339 13.72 17.24 3.41
C GLN A 339 13.54 18.10 4.66
N THR A 340 12.62 17.72 5.55
CA THR A 340 12.42 18.41 6.83
C THR A 340 13.70 18.37 7.67
N LEU A 341 14.34 17.20 7.78
CA LEU A 341 15.62 17.03 8.46
C LEU A 341 16.70 17.96 7.88
N LEU A 342 16.85 17.99 6.55
CA LEU A 342 17.84 18.82 5.88
C LEU A 342 17.60 20.32 6.14
N CYS A 343 16.34 20.76 6.15
CA CYS A 343 15.98 22.13 6.50
C CYS A 343 16.30 22.46 7.96
N SER A 344 16.01 21.55 8.89
CA SER A 344 16.35 21.69 10.31
C SER A 344 17.86 21.82 10.51
N LEU A 345 18.66 20.99 9.83
CA LEU A 345 20.13 21.03 9.90
C LEU A 345 20.71 22.33 9.33
N LYS A 346 20.23 22.80 8.17
CA LYS A 346 20.71 24.05 7.54
C LYS A 346 20.35 25.30 8.35
N SER A 347 19.15 25.34 8.93
CA SER A 347 18.70 26.45 9.78
C SER A 347 19.62 26.72 10.97
N GLU A 348 20.39 25.72 11.41
CA GLU A 348 21.39 25.90 12.46
C GLU A 348 22.71 26.43 11.96
N VAL A 349 23.24 25.90 10.85
CA VAL A 349 24.52 26.35 10.27
C VAL A 349 24.47 27.86 10.02
N ASP A 350 23.37 28.35 9.46
CA ASP A 350 23.16 29.79 9.23
C ASP A 350 23.18 30.62 10.53
N LYS A 351 22.82 30.05 11.68
CA LYS A 351 22.84 30.75 12.98
C LYS A 351 24.22 30.74 13.63
N GLU A 352 25.01 29.69 13.41
CA GLU A 352 26.40 29.62 13.89
C GLU A 352 27.28 30.59 13.09
N ASP A 353 27.13 30.62 11.76
CA ASP A 353 27.88 31.53 10.88
C ASP A 353 27.55 33.01 11.16
N ARG A 354 26.28 33.33 11.41
CA ARG A 354 25.87 34.69 11.82
C ARG A 354 26.44 35.12 13.18
N LYS A 355 26.72 34.18 14.08
CA LYS A 355 27.37 34.46 15.38
C LYS A 355 28.90 34.54 15.26
N ALA A 356 29.49 33.89 14.28
CA ALA A 356 30.94 33.88 14.04
C ALA A 356 31.46 35.10 13.24
N GLY A 357 30.58 36.00 12.78
CA GLY A 357 30.97 37.28 12.18
C GLY A 357 31.69 37.18 10.83
N GLN A 358 31.73 36.01 10.18
CA GLN A 358 32.34 35.86 8.87
C GLN A 358 31.35 36.23 7.77
N SER A 359 31.47 37.46 7.27
CA SER A 359 30.88 37.87 6.00
C SER A 359 31.68 37.22 4.86
N LEU A 360 31.21 36.09 4.35
CA LEU A 360 31.71 35.52 3.11
C LEU A 360 30.58 35.35 2.10
N ARG A 361 30.61 36.29 1.14
CA ARG A 361 30.21 36.27 -0.27
C ARG A 361 29.21 35.19 -0.69
N HIS A 362 28.10 35.67 -1.25
CA HIS A 362 27.15 34.93 -2.08
C HIS A 362 27.86 33.86 -2.93
N ASP A 363 27.71 32.60 -2.55
CA ASP A 363 27.77 31.52 -3.52
C ASP A 363 26.34 31.13 -3.88
N LYS A 364 26.13 30.91 -5.17
CA LYS A 364 24.83 30.87 -5.85
C LYS A 364 23.81 30.09 -5.06
N SER A 365 22.65 30.70 -4.83
CA SER A 365 21.42 30.00 -4.49
C SER A 365 21.32 28.76 -5.38
N ILE A 366 21.60 27.58 -4.82
CA ILE A 366 21.16 26.34 -5.41
C ILE A 366 19.66 26.48 -5.34
N GLU A 367 19.04 26.86 -6.46
CA GLU A 367 17.62 26.69 -6.66
C GLU A 367 17.34 25.26 -6.19
N ILE A 368 16.66 25.15 -5.05
CA ILE A 368 15.88 23.97 -4.78
C ILE A 368 14.77 24.07 -5.81
N LYS A 369 15.08 23.73 -7.06
CA LYS A 369 14.08 23.24 -7.99
C LYS A 369 13.36 22.21 -7.15
N HIS A 370 12.05 22.40 -6.97
CA HIS A 370 11.21 21.27 -6.65
C HIS A 370 11.69 20.16 -7.60
N LEU A 371 12.47 19.21 -7.09
CA LEU A 371 12.60 17.91 -7.72
C LEU A 371 11.22 17.28 -7.52
N GLY A 372 10.22 17.85 -8.20
CA GLY A 372 9.10 17.08 -8.70
C GLY A 372 9.78 15.95 -9.44
N GLN A 373 9.58 14.75 -8.90
CA GLN A 373 10.19 13.53 -9.38
C GLN A 373 10.04 13.52 -10.91
N SER A 374 11.12 13.79 -11.65
CA SER A 374 11.11 13.63 -13.09
C SER A 374 10.89 12.14 -13.31
N LEU A 375 9.75 11.82 -13.94
CA LEU A 375 9.35 10.48 -14.32
C LEU A 375 10.22 9.92 -15.46
N ASP A 376 11.21 10.67 -15.94
CA ASP A 376 11.91 10.42 -17.21
C ASP A 376 13.00 9.33 -17.12
N HIS A 377 13.27 8.79 -15.93
CA HIS A 377 14.33 7.79 -15.71
C HIS A 377 13.83 6.43 -15.20
N ILE A 378 12.52 6.19 -15.16
CA ILE A 378 11.97 4.90 -14.73
C ILE A 378 11.75 4.01 -15.96
N PRO A 379 12.27 2.77 -15.98
CA PRO A 379 11.92 1.83 -17.03
C PRO A 379 10.41 1.59 -17.05
N ARG A 380 9.85 1.67 -18.25
CA ARG A 380 8.41 1.51 -18.54
C ARG A 380 7.77 0.28 -17.86
N LYS A 381 8.53 -0.80 -17.58
CA LYS A 381 8.04 -2.06 -17.00
C LYS A 381 7.62 -2.01 -15.52
N GLU A 382 8.21 -1.17 -14.67
CA GLU A 382 7.78 -1.02 -13.26
C GLU A 382 6.67 0.02 -13.11
N TYR A 383 6.69 1.07 -13.93
CA TYR A 383 5.55 1.96 -14.13
C TYR A 383 4.29 1.19 -14.59
N LEU A 384 4.46 0.19 -15.47
CA LEU A 384 3.38 -0.69 -15.94
C LEU A 384 2.76 -1.55 -14.82
N LYS A 385 3.48 -1.84 -13.72
CA LYS A 385 2.87 -2.50 -12.55
C LYS A 385 1.97 -1.56 -11.75
N SER A 386 2.07 -0.25 -11.90
CA SER A 386 1.18 0.73 -11.25
C SER A 386 -0.07 1.09 -12.08
N GLU A 387 -0.13 0.68 -13.35
CA GLU A 387 -1.27 1.00 -14.23
C GLU A 387 -2.58 0.40 -13.74
N TYR A 388 -2.55 -0.78 -13.11
CA TYR A 388 -3.77 -1.36 -12.56
C TYR A 388 -4.35 -0.48 -11.45
N ALA A 389 -3.52 0.18 -10.63
CA ALA A 389 -3.99 1.08 -9.57
C ALA A 389 -4.67 2.33 -10.17
N HIS A 390 -4.16 2.83 -11.30
CA HIS A 390 -4.80 3.92 -12.03
C HIS A 390 -6.17 3.53 -12.58
N HIS A 391 -6.28 2.35 -13.19
CA HIS A 391 -7.57 1.81 -13.65
C HIS A 391 -8.54 1.55 -12.48
N LEU A 392 -8.07 1.00 -11.37
CA LEU A 392 -8.87 0.78 -10.17
C LEU A 392 -9.37 2.10 -9.56
N ASN A 393 -8.53 3.13 -9.48
CA ASN A 393 -8.97 4.45 -9.03
C ASN A 393 -10.13 4.98 -9.88
N ARG A 394 -10.10 4.76 -11.19
CA ARG A 394 -11.14 5.23 -12.11
C ARG A 394 -12.34 4.29 -12.24
N GLY A 395 -12.18 3.00 -11.92
CA GLY A 395 -13.23 1.98 -12.06
C GLY A 395 -14.05 1.73 -10.80
N ILE A 396 -13.59 2.24 -9.65
CA ILE A 396 -14.26 2.08 -8.36
C ILE A 396 -14.78 3.43 -7.88
N VAL A 397 -16.00 3.44 -7.35
CA VAL A 397 -16.70 4.64 -6.87
C VAL A 397 -17.14 4.47 -5.42
N ALA A 398 -17.33 5.57 -4.70
CA ALA A 398 -18.04 5.53 -3.43
C ALA A 398 -19.54 5.68 -3.66
N VAL A 399 -20.34 4.81 -3.06
CA VAL A 399 -21.80 4.83 -3.15
C VAL A 399 -22.32 5.30 -1.79
N CYS A 400 -22.88 6.50 -1.72
CA CYS A 400 -23.46 7.06 -0.50
C CYS A 400 -24.98 6.89 -0.50
N CYS A 401 -25.50 6.29 0.57
CA CYS A 401 -26.93 6.14 0.83
C CYS A 401 -27.25 6.59 2.26
N GLY A 402 -28.17 7.54 2.40
CA GLY A 402 -28.50 8.14 3.70
C GLY A 402 -27.27 8.74 4.40
N LYS A 403 -26.98 8.25 5.61
CA LYS A 403 -25.79 8.64 6.40
C LYS A 403 -24.57 7.73 6.15
N GLY A 404 -24.76 6.58 5.49
CA GLY A 404 -23.74 5.59 5.25
C GLY A 404 -23.12 5.69 3.85
N TYR A 405 -22.09 4.89 3.63
CA TYR A 405 -21.50 4.68 2.30
C TYR A 405 -20.90 3.29 2.18
N GLY A 406 -20.79 2.84 0.94
CA GLY A 406 -20.01 1.69 0.52
C GLY A 406 -19.25 1.99 -0.76
N SER A 407 -18.90 0.95 -1.48
CA SER A 407 -18.17 0.99 -2.74
C SER A 407 -19.04 0.51 -3.89
N GLY A 408 -18.67 0.87 -5.12
CA GLY A 408 -19.30 0.34 -6.34
C GLY A 408 -18.28 0.14 -7.45
N ILE A 409 -18.57 -0.79 -8.34
CA ILE A 409 -17.76 -1.16 -9.49
C ILE A 409 -18.45 -0.61 -10.75
N ILE A 410 -17.77 0.24 -11.50
CA ILE A 410 -18.26 0.66 -12.81
C ILE A 410 -18.09 -0.51 -13.77
N ILE A 411 -19.20 -1.04 -14.29
CA ILE A 411 -19.22 -2.18 -15.21
C ILE A 411 -19.62 -1.79 -16.63
N ASN A 412 -20.19 -0.59 -16.82
CA ASN A 412 -20.38 0.02 -18.13
C ASN A 412 -20.24 1.55 -18.04
N THR A 413 -19.58 2.17 -19.02
CA THR A 413 -19.32 3.63 -19.01
C THR A 413 -20.48 4.44 -19.59
N SER A 414 -21.19 3.90 -20.58
CA SER A 414 -22.34 4.55 -21.23
C SER A 414 -23.31 3.48 -21.78
N PRO A 415 -24.57 3.40 -21.31
CA PRO A 415 -25.08 4.11 -20.13
C PRO A 415 -24.25 3.78 -18.88
N GLY A 416 -24.15 4.70 -17.92
CA GLY A 416 -23.38 4.47 -16.71
C GLY A 416 -24.04 3.40 -15.85
N VAL A 417 -23.38 2.24 -15.68
CA VAL A 417 -23.88 1.12 -14.85
C VAL A 417 -22.84 0.78 -13.79
N ILE A 418 -23.30 0.70 -12.54
CA ILE A 418 -22.49 0.42 -11.36
C ILE A 418 -23.09 -0.79 -10.62
N LEU A 419 -22.23 -1.74 -10.26
CA LEU A 419 -22.57 -2.86 -9.37
C LEU A 419 -22.12 -2.54 -7.95
N THR A 420 -22.94 -2.84 -6.95
CA THR A 420 -22.62 -2.68 -5.52
C THR A 420 -23.35 -3.74 -4.70
N CYS A 421 -23.27 -3.69 -3.37
CA CYS A 421 -24.06 -4.55 -2.48
C CYS A 421 -25.45 -3.94 -2.20
N ALA A 422 -26.45 -4.78 -2.00
CA ALA A 422 -27.80 -4.38 -1.63
C ALA A 422 -27.84 -3.66 -0.28
N HIS A 423 -27.06 -4.11 0.71
CA HIS A 423 -27.00 -3.43 2.02
C HIS A 423 -26.38 -2.03 1.95
N VAL A 424 -25.58 -1.73 0.93
CA VAL A 424 -25.01 -0.39 0.73
C VAL A 424 -26.09 0.59 0.28
N THR A 425 -27.09 0.12 -0.46
CA THR A 425 -28.18 0.94 -0.98
C THR A 425 -29.42 0.93 -0.07
N HIS A 426 -29.49 0.05 0.93
CA HIS A 426 -30.60 0.01 1.88
C HIS A 426 -30.52 1.14 2.94
N PRO A 427 -31.63 1.81 3.32
CA PRO A 427 -33.02 1.56 2.94
C PRO A 427 -33.53 2.46 1.81
N ALA A 428 -32.70 2.93 0.87
CA ALA A 428 -33.02 4.02 -0.08
C ALA A 428 -34.48 4.00 -0.58
N THR A 429 -35.35 4.76 0.08
CA THR A 429 -36.80 4.67 -0.09
C THR A 429 -37.27 5.23 -1.44
N SER A 430 -36.48 6.13 -2.04
CA SER A 430 -36.70 6.64 -3.40
C SER A 430 -35.86 5.94 -4.47
N GLY A 431 -34.97 5.01 -4.09
CA GLY A 431 -33.96 4.43 -4.98
C GLY A 431 -32.82 5.38 -5.38
N ASP A 432 -32.81 6.61 -4.86
CA ASP A 432 -31.77 7.60 -5.14
C ASP A 432 -30.52 7.37 -4.29
N VAL A 433 -29.37 7.37 -4.95
CA VAL A 433 -28.06 7.29 -4.30
C VAL A 433 -27.12 8.35 -4.86
N ARG A 434 -26.14 8.74 -4.05
CA ARG A 434 -25.07 9.65 -4.49
C ARG A 434 -23.82 8.84 -4.81
N ILE A 435 -23.25 9.06 -5.98
CA ILE A 435 -22.02 8.42 -6.43
C ILE A 435 -20.89 9.45 -6.36
N ILE A 436 -19.78 9.14 -5.68
CA ILE A 436 -18.59 9.99 -5.65
C ILE A 436 -17.49 9.31 -6.44
N LEU A 437 -17.00 10.01 -7.46
CA LEU A 437 -15.88 9.57 -8.30
C LEU A 437 -14.53 9.90 -7.65
N SER A 438 -13.47 9.26 -8.13
CA SER A 438 -12.11 9.49 -7.63
C SER A 438 -11.56 10.89 -7.86
N ASP A 439 -12.14 11.62 -8.81
CA ASP A 439 -11.82 13.03 -9.09
C ASP A 439 -12.62 14.02 -8.23
N GLY A 440 -13.42 13.52 -7.29
CA GLY A 440 -14.23 14.31 -6.37
C GLY A 440 -15.61 14.73 -6.90
N ARG A 441 -15.93 14.45 -8.18
CA ARG A 441 -17.27 14.72 -8.71
C ARG A 441 -18.32 13.86 -8.01
N SER A 442 -19.47 14.48 -7.74
CA SER A 442 -20.65 13.82 -7.17
C SER A 442 -21.73 13.72 -8.24
N LEU A 443 -22.23 12.51 -8.47
CA LEU A 443 -23.28 12.20 -9.44
C LEU A 443 -24.52 11.64 -8.74
N GLN A 444 -25.68 11.84 -9.35
CA GLN A 444 -26.90 11.14 -8.96
C GLN A 444 -26.93 9.75 -9.62
N GLY A 445 -27.27 8.74 -8.84
CA GLY A 445 -27.54 7.38 -9.31
C GLY A 445 -28.94 6.93 -8.90
N GLN A 446 -29.52 6.04 -9.71
CA GLN A 446 -30.77 5.37 -9.43
C GLN A 446 -30.53 3.87 -9.28
N VAL A 447 -30.92 3.29 -8.16
CA VAL A 447 -30.96 1.84 -7.94
C VAL A 447 -32.08 1.27 -8.80
N ILE A 448 -31.74 0.49 -9.82
CA ILE A 448 -32.71 -0.12 -10.74
C ILE A 448 -33.04 -1.57 -10.37
N HIS A 449 -32.21 -2.17 -9.53
CA HIS A 449 -32.43 -3.50 -8.98
C HIS A 449 -31.66 -3.64 -7.67
N GLN A 450 -32.27 -4.30 -6.69
CA GLN A 450 -31.70 -4.56 -5.38
C GLN A 450 -32.22 -5.91 -4.87
N THR A 451 -31.31 -6.83 -4.61
CA THR A 451 -31.66 -8.15 -4.08
C THR A 451 -32.06 -8.07 -2.60
N GLN A 452 -32.67 -9.15 -2.07
CA GLN A 452 -33.08 -9.28 -0.67
C GLN A 452 -32.27 -10.38 0.07
N PRO A 453 -30.97 -10.16 0.33
CA PRO A 453 -30.10 -11.15 0.95
C PRO A 453 -30.33 -11.24 2.47
N SER A 454 -29.80 -12.30 3.09
CA SER A 454 -29.83 -12.46 4.55
C SER A 454 -29.11 -11.34 5.33
N THR A 455 -28.28 -10.53 4.66
CA THR A 455 -27.62 -9.36 5.27
C THR A 455 -28.59 -8.19 5.52
N LEU A 456 -29.73 -8.14 4.82
CA LEU A 456 -30.81 -7.20 5.08
C LEU A 456 -31.74 -7.82 6.14
N ASN A 457 -31.51 -7.53 7.42
CA ASN A 457 -32.34 -8.01 8.54
C ASN A 457 -33.81 -7.58 8.40
N HIS A 458 -34.63 -8.34 7.69
CA HIS A 458 -36.08 -8.20 7.70
C HIS A 458 -36.69 -9.39 8.42
N GLN A 459 -37.32 -9.13 9.57
CA GLN A 459 -38.44 -9.95 10.02
C GLN A 459 -39.58 -9.69 9.04
N THR A 460 -39.78 -10.59 8.08
CA THR A 460 -40.99 -10.55 7.27
C THR A 460 -42.17 -10.86 8.18
N GLU A 461 -43.06 -9.89 8.41
CA GLU A 461 -44.34 -10.10 9.10
C GLU A 461 -45.24 -11.14 8.37
N SER A 462 -44.87 -11.53 7.14
CA SER A 462 -45.47 -12.57 6.33
C SER A 462 -44.38 -13.55 5.82
N GLY A 463 -44.12 -14.62 6.57
CA GLY A 463 -43.01 -15.53 6.33
C GLY A 463 -43.15 -16.48 5.12
N ILE A 464 -42.92 -16.01 3.89
CA ILE A 464 -42.95 -16.91 2.70
C ILE A 464 -41.77 -16.75 1.72
N GLN A 465 -40.97 -15.68 1.74
CA GLN A 465 -39.89 -15.52 0.73
C GLN A 465 -38.50 -15.90 1.28
N GLU A 466 -37.78 -16.83 0.61
CA GLU A 466 -36.40 -17.14 0.96
C GLU A 466 -35.48 -15.95 0.58
N PRO A 467 -34.40 -15.70 1.34
CA PRO A 467 -33.46 -14.63 1.01
C PRO A 467 -32.67 -14.97 -0.26
N SER A 468 -32.46 -13.96 -1.10
CA SER A 468 -31.61 -14.08 -2.29
C SER A 468 -30.19 -14.49 -1.90
N VAL A 469 -29.57 -15.35 -2.70
CA VAL A 469 -28.23 -15.88 -2.45
C VAL A 469 -27.15 -14.80 -2.44
N TRP A 470 -27.31 -13.76 -3.26
CA TRP A 470 -26.30 -12.71 -3.41
C TRP A 470 -26.78 -11.37 -2.88
N ASP A 471 -25.86 -10.65 -2.23
CA ASP A 471 -26.07 -9.28 -1.74
C ASP A 471 -25.60 -8.27 -2.79
N LEU A 472 -26.50 -7.90 -3.70
CA LEU A 472 -26.19 -7.10 -4.88
C LEU A 472 -27.26 -6.04 -5.19
N ALA A 473 -26.80 -4.89 -5.67
CA ALA A 473 -27.64 -3.88 -6.28
C ALA A 473 -26.99 -3.35 -7.56
N VAL A 474 -27.84 -2.97 -8.51
CA VAL A 474 -27.44 -2.36 -9.78
C VAL A 474 -27.92 -0.92 -9.80
N ILE A 475 -26.98 0.00 -10.01
CA ILE A 475 -27.23 1.44 -10.09
C ILE A 475 -27.00 1.89 -11.53
N THR A 476 -27.89 2.74 -12.04
CA THR A 476 -27.69 3.46 -13.30
C THR A 476 -27.53 4.95 -13.07
N THR A 477 -26.76 5.60 -13.93
CA THR A 477 -26.66 7.07 -13.98
C THR A 477 -26.69 7.54 -15.42
N THR A 478 -27.20 8.76 -15.63
CA THR A 478 -27.24 9.42 -16.94
C THR A 478 -25.87 9.96 -17.35
N SER A 479 -24.95 10.12 -16.40
CA SER A 479 -23.60 10.62 -16.66
C SER A 479 -22.69 9.52 -17.20
N THR A 480 -21.80 9.87 -18.14
CA THR A 480 -20.75 8.96 -18.59
C THR A 480 -19.74 8.73 -17.47
N LEU A 481 -19.41 7.46 -17.22
CA LEU A 481 -18.48 7.07 -16.17
C LEU A 481 -17.04 6.91 -16.72
N PRO A 482 -16.01 7.16 -15.90
CA PRO A 482 -14.65 7.36 -16.37
C PRO A 482 -13.96 6.09 -16.87
N PHE A 483 -14.24 4.91 -16.31
CA PHE A 483 -13.61 3.65 -16.70
C PHE A 483 -14.46 2.47 -16.24
N ALA A 484 -14.72 1.50 -17.11
CA ALA A 484 -15.41 0.26 -16.74
C ALA A 484 -14.42 -0.87 -16.50
N LEU A 485 -14.62 -1.61 -15.42
CA LEU A 485 -13.88 -2.82 -15.09
C LEU A 485 -14.67 -4.04 -15.58
N PRO A 486 -14.11 -4.86 -16.49
CA PRO A 486 -14.81 -6.03 -17.01
C PRO A 486 -14.97 -7.09 -15.91
N LEU A 487 -16.14 -7.72 -15.87
CA LEU A 487 -16.39 -8.89 -15.02
C LEU A 487 -15.73 -10.13 -15.65
N ALA A 488 -15.12 -10.97 -14.83
CA ALA A 488 -14.55 -12.22 -15.30
C ALA A 488 -15.65 -13.25 -15.56
N SER A 489 -15.58 -13.94 -16.69
CA SER A 489 -16.47 -15.08 -16.98
C SER A 489 -15.98 -16.38 -16.33
N LYS A 490 -14.72 -16.42 -15.86
CA LYS A 490 -14.09 -17.57 -15.21
C LYS A 490 -13.21 -17.11 -14.06
N LEU A 491 -13.10 -17.93 -13.00
CA LEU A 491 -12.19 -17.66 -11.89
C LEU A 491 -10.77 -18.13 -12.23
N PRO A 492 -9.73 -17.41 -11.78
CA PRO A 492 -8.36 -17.89 -11.84
C PRO A 492 -8.15 -19.08 -10.87
N PRO A 493 -7.02 -19.80 -10.92
CA PRO A 493 -6.74 -20.88 -9.96
C PRO A 493 -6.67 -20.39 -8.50
N LYS A 494 -7.02 -21.25 -7.54
CA LYS A 494 -6.79 -20.99 -6.11
C LYS A 494 -5.33 -20.62 -5.86
N GLY A 495 -5.10 -19.59 -5.02
CA GLY A 495 -3.78 -19.06 -4.72
C GLY A 495 -3.31 -17.96 -5.69
N SER A 496 -4.08 -17.67 -6.75
CA SER A 496 -3.75 -16.57 -7.66
C SER A 496 -3.72 -15.23 -6.93
N SER A 497 -2.77 -14.37 -7.28
CA SER A 497 -2.65 -13.03 -6.70
C SER A 497 -3.80 -12.14 -7.16
N VAL A 498 -4.41 -11.47 -6.19
CA VAL A 498 -5.56 -10.60 -6.38
C VAL A 498 -5.35 -9.31 -5.61
N VAL A 499 -6.05 -8.25 -6.02
CA VAL A 499 -6.13 -6.98 -5.32
C VAL A 499 -7.58 -6.67 -5.04
N VAL A 500 -7.89 -6.28 -3.80
CA VAL A 500 -9.15 -5.65 -3.45
C VAL A 500 -9.03 -4.14 -3.62
N ALA A 501 -10.06 -3.52 -4.17
CA ALA A 501 -10.20 -2.07 -4.27
C ALA A 501 -11.59 -1.62 -3.79
N GLY A 502 -11.61 -0.70 -2.83
CA GLY A 502 -12.84 -0.09 -2.34
C GLY A 502 -12.60 1.12 -1.45
N TYR A 503 -13.64 1.91 -1.25
CA TYR A 503 -13.71 3.00 -0.29
C TYR A 503 -13.95 2.43 1.11
N GLY A 504 -12.89 1.98 1.77
CA GLY A 504 -12.94 1.41 3.12
C GLY A 504 -13.19 2.46 4.22
N ILE A 505 -12.52 2.29 5.36
CA ILE A 505 -12.73 3.10 6.57
C ILE A 505 -12.57 4.62 6.39
N PHE A 506 -11.85 5.03 5.34
CA PHE A 506 -11.60 6.43 5.05
C PHE A 506 -12.72 6.99 4.19
N SER A 507 -13.40 8.01 4.70
CA SER A 507 -14.42 8.72 3.96
C SER A 507 -13.88 9.20 2.60
N PRO A 508 -14.67 9.12 1.52
CA PRO A 508 -14.29 9.65 0.21
C PRO A 508 -13.99 11.16 0.23
N ARG A 509 -14.38 11.87 1.30
CA ARG A 509 -14.02 13.27 1.52
C ARG A 509 -12.56 13.45 1.98
N CYS A 510 -12.06 12.53 2.81
CA CYS A 510 -10.72 12.60 3.39
C CYS A 510 -9.68 11.88 2.53
N LEU A 511 -10.08 10.80 1.85
CA LEU A 511 -9.26 10.06 0.89
C LEU A 511 -10.12 9.81 -0.35
N PRO A 512 -9.94 10.60 -1.44
CA PRO A 512 -10.86 10.59 -2.57
C PRO A 512 -10.73 9.35 -3.46
N THR A 513 -9.74 8.50 -3.24
CA THR A 513 -9.44 7.35 -4.07
C THR A 513 -9.54 6.05 -3.27
N PRO A 514 -9.94 4.93 -3.89
CA PRO A 514 -10.14 3.65 -3.18
C PRO A 514 -8.83 3.16 -2.54
N THR A 515 -8.95 2.50 -1.39
CA THR A 515 -7.83 1.82 -0.74
C THR A 515 -7.63 0.45 -1.36
N LEU A 516 -6.37 0.09 -1.60
CA LEU A 516 -6.00 -1.21 -2.17
C LEU A 516 -5.44 -2.15 -1.11
N SER A 517 -5.70 -3.45 -1.26
CA SER A 517 -4.93 -4.48 -0.56
C SER A 517 -4.67 -5.68 -1.45
N GLN A 518 -3.45 -6.20 -1.39
CA GLN A 518 -3.01 -7.38 -2.11
C GLN A 518 -3.18 -8.65 -1.26
N GLY A 519 -3.51 -9.75 -1.94
CA GLY A 519 -3.66 -11.05 -1.32
C GLY A 519 -3.77 -12.15 -2.36
N VAL A 520 -4.44 -13.24 -1.99
CA VAL A 520 -4.73 -14.36 -2.89
C VAL A 520 -6.21 -14.72 -2.88
N MET A 521 -6.69 -15.29 -3.98
CA MET A 521 -7.97 -16.01 -3.98
C MET A 521 -7.80 -17.32 -3.20
N SER A 522 -8.33 -17.37 -1.99
CA SER A 522 -8.12 -18.46 -1.03
C SER A 522 -8.99 -19.68 -1.28
N LYS A 523 -10.28 -19.46 -1.58
CA LYS A 523 -11.27 -20.53 -1.71
C LYS A 523 -12.47 -20.05 -2.50
N VAL A 524 -13.12 -20.97 -3.19
CA VAL A 524 -14.43 -20.76 -3.81
C VAL A 524 -15.30 -21.92 -3.34
N VAL A 525 -16.51 -21.61 -2.89
CA VAL A 525 -17.52 -22.62 -2.56
C VAL A 525 -18.62 -22.53 -3.61
N SER A 526 -18.99 -23.67 -4.15
CA SER A 526 -19.98 -23.79 -5.22
C SER A 526 -21.04 -24.80 -4.85
N PHE A 527 -22.25 -24.60 -5.35
CA PHE A 527 -23.37 -25.54 -5.22
C PHE A 527 -23.86 -25.99 -6.59
N PRO A 528 -24.40 -27.21 -6.72
CA PRO A 528 -25.05 -27.63 -7.95
C PRO A 528 -26.21 -26.72 -8.36
N LEU A 529 -26.35 -26.45 -9.66
CA LEU A 529 -27.37 -25.57 -10.23
C LEU A 529 -28.81 -25.94 -9.82
N TYR A 530 -29.11 -27.24 -9.67
CA TYR A 530 -30.45 -27.71 -9.29
C TYR A 530 -30.87 -27.31 -7.87
N MET A 531 -29.92 -26.86 -7.02
CA MET A 531 -30.22 -26.38 -5.67
C MET A 531 -30.74 -24.94 -5.65
N PHE A 532 -30.76 -24.25 -6.78
CA PHE A 532 -31.19 -22.87 -6.91
C PHE A 532 -32.61 -22.81 -7.44
N GLN A 533 -33.45 -22.03 -6.76
CA GLN A 533 -34.74 -21.62 -7.26
C GLN A 533 -34.57 -20.27 -7.97
N TRP A 534 -34.90 -20.23 -9.26
CA TRP A 534 -34.81 -19.03 -10.07
C TRP A 534 -36.20 -18.42 -10.23
N PRO A 535 -36.32 -17.08 -10.30
CA PRO A 535 -37.62 -16.45 -10.53
C PRO A 535 -38.26 -16.92 -11.85
N THR A 536 -39.45 -17.50 -11.77
CA THR A 536 -40.18 -18.02 -12.94
C THR A 536 -40.76 -16.90 -13.82
N HIS A 537 -40.82 -17.12 -15.14
CA HIS A 537 -41.51 -16.29 -16.15
C HIS A 537 -40.97 -14.87 -16.39
N LEU A 538 -39.74 -14.76 -16.88
CA LEU A 538 -39.21 -13.50 -17.44
C LEU A 538 -39.00 -13.67 -18.95
N HIS A 539 -39.93 -13.14 -19.75
CA HIS A 539 -39.72 -13.00 -21.18
C HIS A 539 -38.94 -11.71 -21.46
N CYS A 540 -37.72 -11.82 -22.01
CA CYS A 540 -37.10 -10.67 -22.69
C CYS A 540 -37.96 -10.33 -23.91
N GLN A 541 -38.91 -9.40 -23.76
CA GLN A 541 -39.82 -9.01 -24.84
C GLN A 541 -39.14 -8.12 -25.88
N GLU A 542 -37.97 -7.52 -25.56
CA GLU A 542 -37.31 -6.52 -26.42
C GLU A 542 -36.13 -7.06 -27.24
N CYS A 543 -35.61 -8.24 -26.90
CA CYS A 543 -34.51 -8.88 -27.62
C CYS A 543 -34.85 -9.20 -29.11
N SER A 544 -36.15 -9.24 -29.47
CA SER A 544 -36.64 -9.57 -30.81
C SER A 544 -36.82 -8.35 -31.74
N LYS A 545 -36.63 -7.11 -31.25
CA LYS A 545 -36.83 -5.87 -32.04
C LYS A 545 -35.55 -5.20 -32.53
N PHE A 546 -34.36 -5.64 -32.09
CA PHE A 546 -33.09 -5.15 -32.62
C PHE A 546 -32.67 -5.91 -33.88
N SER A 547 -33.36 -5.63 -34.99
CA SER A 547 -32.80 -5.88 -36.33
C SER A 547 -31.69 -4.85 -36.55
N LEU A 548 -30.49 -5.30 -36.91
CA LEU A 548 -29.39 -4.44 -37.40
C LEU A 548 -29.88 -3.57 -38.57
N LYS A 549 -30.35 -2.36 -38.26
CA LYS A 549 -30.50 -1.25 -39.19
C LYS A 549 -29.88 -0.02 -38.54
N ASN A 550 -28.56 -0.01 -38.51
CA ASN A 550 -27.71 1.20 -38.55
C ASN A 550 -26.24 0.74 -38.58
N THR A 551 -25.85 0.17 -39.72
CA THR A 551 -24.45 0.16 -40.14
C THR A 551 -24.18 1.42 -40.94
N ASP A 552 -24.17 2.57 -40.25
CA ASP A 552 -23.66 3.82 -40.80
C ASP A 552 -22.53 4.36 -39.91
N LYS A 553 -21.31 4.15 -40.42
CA LYS A 553 -20.07 4.92 -40.23
C LYS A 553 -19.71 5.37 -38.81
N CYS A 554 -19.01 4.49 -38.09
CA CYS A 554 -17.90 4.88 -37.20
C CYS A 554 -16.65 4.05 -37.55
N ASN A 555 -16.08 4.32 -38.74
CA ASN A 555 -14.67 3.99 -38.99
C ASN A 555 -13.83 5.04 -38.25
N ASN A 556 -13.37 4.69 -37.05
CA ASN A 556 -12.15 5.24 -36.45
C ASN A 556 -11.57 4.17 -35.52
N GLY A 557 -11.22 3.03 -36.13
CA GLY A 557 -10.20 2.16 -35.56
C GLY A 557 -8.87 2.89 -35.65
N ILE A 558 -8.25 3.15 -34.50
CA ILE A 558 -6.86 3.58 -34.44
C ILE A 558 -6.02 2.39 -34.95
N PRO A 559 -5.26 2.53 -36.05
CA PRO A 559 -4.38 1.48 -36.51
C PRO A 559 -3.20 1.35 -35.54
N VAL A 560 -3.00 0.16 -35.00
CA VAL A 560 -1.75 -0.22 -34.33
C VAL A 560 -0.71 -0.49 -35.43
N THR A 561 -0.15 0.56 -36.04
CA THR A 561 1.11 0.55 -36.79
C THR A 561 1.62 1.99 -36.90
N ASN A 562 2.95 2.17 -36.84
CA ASN A 562 3.72 3.42 -36.93
C ASN A 562 3.96 4.17 -35.62
N LEU A 563 4.70 3.53 -34.70
CA LEU A 563 5.73 4.22 -33.90
C LEU A 563 7.11 3.75 -34.36
N ARG A 564 7.44 4.07 -35.60
CA ARG A 564 8.81 4.17 -36.11
C ARG A 564 8.81 5.20 -37.22
N ASP A 565 9.84 6.03 -37.19
CA ASP A 565 10.25 7.03 -38.18
C ASP A 565 9.55 8.39 -38.07
N ASP A 566 10.02 9.20 -37.10
CA ASP A 566 10.44 10.59 -37.36
C ASP A 566 11.04 11.26 -36.10
N VAL A 567 12.15 10.72 -35.59
CA VAL A 567 13.29 11.50 -35.07
C VAL A 567 14.49 10.56 -35.12
N LEU A 568 15.20 10.50 -36.25
CA LEU A 568 16.62 10.14 -36.38
C LEU A 568 17.01 10.18 -37.87
N LYS A 569 17.10 11.39 -38.43
CA LYS A 569 18.06 11.65 -39.50
C LYS A 569 19.33 12.16 -38.85
N GLN A 570 20.31 11.28 -38.64
CA GLN A 570 21.68 11.44 -39.14
C GLN A 570 22.61 10.32 -38.63
N LYS A 571 23.35 9.76 -39.60
CA LYS A 571 24.61 8.98 -39.53
C LYS A 571 24.52 7.48 -39.24
N ASN A 572 24.59 6.72 -40.35
CA ASN A 572 25.54 5.65 -40.65
C ASN A 572 26.07 4.80 -39.47
N ASP A 573 25.70 3.52 -39.40
CA ASP A 573 26.52 2.46 -40.00
C ASP A 573 25.81 1.09 -39.85
N SER A 574 25.99 0.28 -40.88
CA SER A 574 25.46 -1.06 -41.13
C SER A 574 25.83 -2.12 -40.09
N ILE A 575 24.88 -2.98 -39.67
CA ILE A 575 25.11 -4.39 -39.32
C ILE A 575 23.82 -5.22 -39.58
N ARG A 576 24.02 -6.43 -40.10
CA ARG A 576 23.06 -7.37 -40.70
C ARG A 576 22.12 -8.05 -39.71
N ILE A 577 20.89 -8.32 -40.16
CA ILE A 577 19.97 -9.30 -39.58
C ILE A 577 20.43 -10.72 -39.97
N ALA A 578 20.61 -11.59 -38.98
CA ALA A 578 20.49 -13.04 -39.14
C ALA A 578 20.09 -13.70 -37.81
N ASP A 579 19.07 -14.55 -37.91
CA ASP A 579 18.68 -15.63 -37.01
C ASP A 579 18.07 -15.31 -35.64
N LEU A 580 16.73 -15.38 -35.60
CA LEU A 580 15.97 -16.26 -34.70
C LEU A 580 14.53 -16.36 -35.23
N LYS A 581 14.30 -17.39 -36.05
CA LYS A 581 12.98 -17.86 -36.47
C LYS A 581 12.35 -18.72 -35.37
N ASP A 582 11.02 -18.60 -35.29
CA ASP A 582 10.01 -19.56 -34.81
C ASP A 582 9.69 -19.66 -33.30
N LYS A 583 8.63 -18.95 -32.88
CA LYS A 583 7.26 -19.52 -32.71
C LYS A 583 6.29 -18.44 -32.16
N ASN A 584 5.69 -17.66 -33.08
CA ASN A 584 4.49 -16.87 -32.80
C ASN A 584 3.27 -17.65 -33.30
N THR A 585 2.49 -18.25 -32.40
CA THR A 585 1.09 -18.57 -32.67
C THR A 585 0.26 -17.32 -32.41
N CYS A 586 -0.01 -16.57 -33.47
CA CYS A 586 -1.04 -15.53 -33.48
C CYS A 586 -2.42 -16.23 -33.48
N ILE A 587 -3.25 -15.97 -32.47
CA ILE A 587 -4.66 -16.37 -32.49
C ILE A 587 -5.41 -15.31 -33.30
N ASP A 588 -5.86 -15.73 -34.47
CA ASP A 588 -6.71 -14.98 -35.39
C ASP A 588 -8.15 -14.89 -34.84
N PHE A 589 -8.63 -13.68 -34.57
CA PHE A 589 -9.98 -13.41 -34.04
C PHE A 589 -11.05 -13.30 -35.14
N THR A 590 -10.80 -13.74 -36.38
CA THR A 590 -11.75 -13.59 -37.50
C THR A 590 -12.55 -14.83 -37.91
N LYS A 591 -12.45 -15.96 -37.20
CA LYS A 591 -13.34 -17.10 -37.48
C LYS A 591 -14.75 -16.89 -36.90
N LYS A 592 -15.60 -16.26 -37.72
CA LYS A 592 -17.03 -16.59 -37.82
C LYS A 592 -17.14 -18.10 -38.07
N ASP A 593 -17.51 -18.87 -37.07
CA ASP A 593 -18.24 -20.12 -37.23
C ASP A 593 -19.01 -20.41 -35.93
N ASN A 594 -20.29 -20.78 -36.08
CA ASN A 594 -21.35 -21.01 -35.06
C ASN A 594 -22.21 -19.83 -34.62
N PHE A 595 -22.33 -18.77 -35.44
CA PHE A 595 -23.48 -17.88 -35.39
C PHE A 595 -24.44 -18.24 -36.52
N LEU A 596 -25.39 -19.13 -36.29
CA LEU A 596 -26.61 -19.26 -37.09
C LEU A 596 -27.70 -19.98 -36.29
N SER A 597 -28.89 -19.39 -36.34
CA SER A 597 -30.17 -19.75 -35.72
C SER A 597 -30.32 -19.53 -34.20
N VAL A 598 -30.58 -18.27 -33.79
CA VAL A 598 -31.36 -17.99 -32.57
C VAL A 598 -32.64 -17.28 -32.99
N THR A 599 -33.58 -18.05 -33.51
CA THR A 599 -35.00 -17.72 -33.48
C THR A 599 -35.66 -18.73 -32.57
N ASN A 600 -36.34 -18.22 -31.54
CA ASN A 600 -37.28 -18.89 -30.64
C ASN A 600 -36.73 -19.52 -29.34
N ARG A 601 -37.31 -19.03 -28.23
CA ARG A 601 -37.41 -19.59 -26.87
C ARG A 601 -36.13 -19.60 -26.03
N PHE A 602 -36.01 -18.60 -25.16
CA PHE A 602 -35.18 -18.70 -23.96
C PHE A 602 -35.82 -19.72 -23.02
N THR A 603 -35.13 -20.82 -22.74
CA THR A 603 -35.48 -21.72 -21.62
C THR A 603 -34.51 -21.48 -20.47
N ASP A 604 -34.93 -21.78 -19.23
CA ASP A 604 -34.14 -21.52 -18.01
C ASP A 604 -32.70 -22.11 -18.03
N GLY A 605 -32.39 -23.03 -18.96
CA GLY A 605 -31.05 -23.55 -19.21
C GLY A 605 -30.10 -22.61 -19.96
N ASP A 606 -30.58 -21.72 -20.84
CA ASP A 606 -29.71 -21.01 -21.78
C ASP A 606 -28.85 -19.90 -21.14
N MET A 607 -29.21 -19.45 -19.94
CA MET A 607 -28.41 -18.49 -19.17
C MET A 607 -27.18 -19.12 -18.50
N PHE A 608 -27.10 -20.46 -18.41
CA PHE A 608 -26.09 -21.15 -17.62
C PHE A 608 -25.49 -22.42 -18.27
N VAL A 609 -25.76 -22.72 -19.56
CA VAL A 609 -25.32 -23.99 -20.18
C VAL A 609 -23.96 -23.89 -20.90
N SER A 610 -23.00 -24.65 -20.36
CA SER A 610 -22.23 -25.60 -21.16
C SER A 610 -22.67 -27.01 -20.76
N SER A 611 -22.75 -27.92 -21.72
CA SER A 611 -23.43 -29.22 -21.67
C SER A 611 -22.70 -30.34 -20.89
N ASN A 612 -22.38 -30.13 -19.61
CA ASN A 612 -21.87 -31.21 -18.76
C ASN A 612 -22.63 -31.32 -17.43
N THR A 613 -22.92 -32.54 -17.01
CA THR A 613 -23.80 -32.93 -15.89
C THR A 613 -23.26 -32.63 -14.48
N ASN A 614 -22.38 -31.63 -14.33
CA ASN A 614 -21.90 -31.08 -13.05
C ASN A 614 -21.87 -29.54 -13.11
N ASN A 615 -22.98 -28.90 -13.49
CA ASN A 615 -23.07 -27.44 -13.48
C ASN A 615 -23.08 -26.91 -12.05
N MET A 616 -21.92 -26.42 -11.60
CA MET A 616 -21.71 -25.84 -10.28
C MET A 616 -21.78 -24.31 -10.38
N VAL A 617 -22.61 -23.69 -9.54
CA VAL A 617 -22.72 -22.24 -9.39
C VAL A 617 -21.79 -21.79 -8.26
N PRO A 618 -20.79 -20.92 -8.52
CA PRO A 618 -19.95 -20.38 -7.46
C PRO A 618 -20.76 -19.38 -6.62
N VAL A 619 -20.74 -19.57 -5.29
CA VAL A 619 -21.60 -18.81 -4.37
C VAL A 619 -20.78 -17.85 -3.53
N ILE A 620 -19.69 -18.33 -2.92
CA ILE A 620 -18.80 -17.53 -2.06
C ILE A 620 -17.38 -17.67 -2.57
N MET A 621 -16.68 -16.54 -2.69
CA MET A 621 -15.24 -16.46 -2.85
C MET A 621 -14.60 -15.90 -1.58
N GLN A 622 -13.50 -16.50 -1.14
CA GLN A 622 -12.68 -16.02 -0.04
C GLN A 622 -11.38 -15.41 -0.57
N THR A 623 -10.94 -14.31 0.04
CA THR A 623 -9.64 -13.66 -0.23
C THR A 623 -8.89 -13.34 1.05
N THR A 624 -7.55 -13.32 0.97
CA THR A 624 -6.69 -12.82 2.06
C THR A 624 -6.43 -11.32 2.03
N CYS A 625 -6.87 -10.62 0.98
CA CYS A 625 -6.80 -9.16 0.90
C CYS A 625 -7.47 -8.55 2.13
N ALA A 626 -6.96 -7.43 2.62
CA ALA A 626 -7.59 -6.71 3.71
C ALA A 626 -8.89 -6.02 3.25
N VAL A 627 -9.99 -6.17 4.01
CA VAL A 627 -11.29 -5.55 3.71
C VAL A 627 -11.82 -4.85 4.96
N TYR A 628 -12.39 -3.66 4.75
CA TYR A 628 -12.89 -2.79 5.82
C TYR A 628 -14.34 -2.40 5.58
N ALA A 629 -15.02 -1.96 6.64
CA ALA A 629 -16.32 -1.28 6.49
C ALA A 629 -16.21 -0.16 5.43
N GLY A 630 -17.21 -0.08 4.56
CA GLY A 630 -17.22 0.77 3.37
C GLY A 630 -16.69 0.10 2.09
N THR A 631 -15.84 -0.93 2.19
CA THR A 631 -15.31 -1.67 1.02
C THR A 631 -16.38 -2.52 0.34
N SER A 632 -17.47 -2.84 1.03
CA SER A 632 -18.60 -3.60 0.49
C SER A 632 -19.14 -2.98 -0.80
N GLY A 633 -19.37 -3.83 -1.82
CA GLY A 633 -19.64 -3.43 -3.19
C GLY A 633 -18.39 -3.09 -4.02
N GLY A 634 -17.19 -3.15 -3.43
CA GLY A 634 -15.90 -2.95 -4.11
C GLY A 634 -15.45 -4.19 -4.88
N ALA A 635 -14.38 -4.07 -5.66
CA ALA A 635 -13.92 -5.14 -6.53
C ALA A 635 -12.82 -6.00 -5.88
N VAL A 636 -12.89 -7.31 -6.12
CA VAL A 636 -11.73 -8.20 -6.10
C VAL A 636 -11.28 -8.36 -7.54
N VAL A 637 -10.07 -7.93 -7.88
CA VAL A 637 -9.52 -8.03 -9.23
C VAL A 637 -8.35 -9.00 -9.31
N SER A 638 -8.28 -9.73 -10.42
CA SER A 638 -7.05 -10.43 -10.77
C SER A 638 -5.97 -9.42 -11.16
N VAL A 639 -4.76 -9.60 -10.63
CA VAL A 639 -3.55 -8.91 -11.11
C VAL A 639 -2.56 -9.88 -11.76
N HIS A 640 -3.03 -11.10 -12.04
CA HIS A 640 -2.21 -12.12 -12.67
C HIS A 640 -2.03 -11.82 -14.16
N PRO A 641 -0.79 -11.81 -14.70
CA PRO A 641 -0.53 -11.43 -16.09
C PRO A 641 -1.29 -12.24 -17.14
N GLN A 642 -1.63 -13.50 -16.83
CA GLN A 642 -2.36 -14.39 -17.75
C GLN A 642 -3.88 -14.18 -17.75
N HIS A 643 -4.42 -13.52 -16.72
CA HIS A 643 -5.87 -13.31 -16.55
C HIS A 643 -6.29 -11.86 -16.80
N GLY A 644 -5.34 -10.93 -16.91
CA GLY A 644 -5.65 -9.51 -17.11
C GLY A 644 -6.30 -8.84 -15.90
N LEU A 645 -6.68 -7.58 -16.08
CA LEU A 645 -7.37 -6.77 -15.08
C LEU A 645 -8.89 -7.00 -15.19
N GLU A 646 -9.36 -8.09 -14.60
CA GLU A 646 -10.79 -8.45 -14.54
C GLU A 646 -11.26 -8.52 -13.09
N VAL A 647 -12.52 -8.13 -12.87
CA VAL A 647 -13.22 -8.27 -11.59
C VAL A 647 -13.63 -9.72 -11.45
N ILE A 648 -13.00 -10.43 -10.53
CA ILE A 648 -13.30 -11.83 -10.25
C ILE A 648 -14.33 -11.98 -9.13
N GLY A 649 -14.56 -10.93 -8.34
CA GLY A 649 -15.65 -10.90 -7.37
C GLY A 649 -16.00 -9.51 -6.83
N VAL A 650 -17.15 -9.43 -6.15
CA VAL A 650 -17.68 -8.22 -5.50
C VAL A 650 -17.59 -8.42 -3.99
N VAL A 651 -16.88 -7.55 -3.29
CA VAL A 651 -16.67 -7.64 -1.84
C VAL A 651 -18.00 -7.45 -1.10
N VAL A 652 -18.35 -8.36 -0.19
CA VAL A 652 -19.59 -8.28 0.61
C VAL A 652 -19.30 -7.88 2.04
N CYS A 653 -18.46 -8.65 2.74
CA CYS A 653 -18.19 -8.43 4.16
C CYS A 653 -16.78 -8.88 4.56
N ASN A 654 -16.34 -8.33 5.70
CA ASN A 654 -15.21 -8.85 6.46
C ASN A 654 -15.69 -9.83 7.54
N THR A 655 -14.81 -10.76 7.94
CA THR A 655 -15.15 -11.70 9.02
C THR A 655 -14.98 -11.02 10.37
N CYS A 656 -15.99 -11.13 11.24
CA CYS A 656 -15.94 -10.64 12.61
C CYS A 656 -16.38 -11.75 13.59
N ASP A 657 -15.66 -11.90 14.71
CA ASP A 657 -16.07 -12.72 15.84
C ASP A 657 -17.23 -12.01 16.56
N THR A 658 -18.43 -12.59 16.50
CA THR A 658 -19.63 -12.00 17.11
C THR A 658 -19.57 -11.97 18.64
N PHE A 659 -18.81 -12.88 19.28
CA PHE A 659 -18.66 -12.94 20.74
C PHE A 659 -17.63 -11.94 21.23
N ARG A 660 -16.46 -11.87 20.57
CA ARG A 660 -15.35 -10.99 20.97
C ARG A 660 -15.37 -9.62 20.32
N LYS A 661 -16.25 -9.39 19.34
CA LYS A 661 -16.28 -8.22 18.45
C LYS A 661 -14.93 -7.97 17.77
N ALA A 662 -14.16 -9.02 17.56
CA ALA A 662 -12.85 -8.96 16.95
C ALA A 662 -12.98 -9.13 15.44
N THR A 663 -12.58 -8.11 14.69
CA THR A 663 -12.56 -8.15 13.23
C THR A 663 -11.30 -8.86 12.73
N PHE A 664 -11.46 -9.77 11.76
CA PHE A 664 -10.37 -10.45 11.07
C PHE A 664 -10.24 -9.88 9.65
N PRO A 665 -9.46 -8.81 9.47
CA PRO A 665 -9.47 -8.05 8.22
C PRO A 665 -8.95 -8.84 7.02
N HIS A 666 -8.31 -10.00 7.18
CA HIS A 666 -7.73 -10.81 6.10
C HIS A 666 -8.49 -12.11 5.80
N ILE A 667 -9.73 -12.22 6.26
CA ILE A 667 -10.62 -13.32 5.90
C ILE A 667 -11.91 -12.66 5.42
N ASN A 668 -12.09 -12.54 4.11
CA ASN A 668 -13.19 -11.75 3.58
C ASN A 668 -13.92 -12.49 2.46
N LEU A 669 -15.21 -12.19 2.37
CA LEU A 669 -16.14 -12.88 1.50
C LEU A 669 -16.58 -11.96 0.36
N ALA A 670 -16.65 -12.53 -0.84
CA ALA A 670 -17.05 -11.84 -2.05
C ALA A 670 -18.00 -12.71 -2.89
N VAL A 671 -18.91 -12.07 -3.62
CA VAL A 671 -19.71 -12.72 -4.66
C VAL A 671 -18.80 -13.01 -5.85
N PRO A 672 -18.64 -14.27 -6.29
CA PRO A 672 -17.84 -14.60 -7.46
C PRO A 672 -18.48 -14.03 -8.73
N SER A 673 -17.72 -13.26 -9.52
CA SER A 673 -18.23 -12.63 -10.75
C SER A 673 -18.80 -13.61 -11.79
N PRO A 674 -18.28 -14.86 -11.97
CA PRO A 674 -18.88 -15.78 -12.94
C PRO A 674 -20.30 -16.21 -12.58
N ALA A 675 -20.69 -16.08 -11.31
CA ALA A 675 -22.06 -16.38 -10.86
C ALA A 675 -23.09 -15.43 -11.45
N ILE A 676 -22.68 -14.19 -11.74
CA ILE A 676 -23.55 -13.09 -12.18
C ILE A 676 -23.20 -12.56 -13.57
N PHE A 677 -22.06 -12.99 -14.14
CA PHE A 677 -21.52 -12.49 -15.40
C PHE A 677 -22.58 -12.46 -16.52
N LYS A 678 -23.26 -13.59 -16.75
CA LYS A 678 -24.21 -13.69 -17.87
C LYS A 678 -25.44 -12.81 -17.70
N ILE A 679 -25.92 -12.67 -16.47
CA ILE A 679 -27.07 -11.81 -16.13
C ILE A 679 -26.71 -10.35 -16.46
N ILE A 680 -25.56 -9.89 -15.97
CA ILE A 680 -25.10 -8.53 -16.14
C ILE A 680 -24.75 -8.22 -17.60
N GLU A 681 -24.05 -9.13 -18.29
CA GLU A 681 -23.71 -8.97 -19.71
C GLU A 681 -24.98 -8.85 -20.57
N THR A 682 -25.99 -9.69 -20.29
CA THR A 682 -27.26 -9.66 -21.01
C THR A 682 -27.97 -8.33 -20.76
N PHE A 683 -28.09 -7.89 -19.51
CA PHE A 683 -28.67 -6.59 -19.16
C PHE A 683 -27.96 -5.42 -19.87
N ILE A 684 -26.63 -5.38 -19.87
CA ILE A 684 -25.86 -4.33 -20.57
C ILE A 684 -26.14 -4.37 -22.08
N SER A 685 -26.26 -5.56 -22.66
CA SER A 685 -26.42 -5.74 -24.10
C SER A 685 -27.83 -5.40 -24.61
N CYS A 686 -28.88 -5.75 -23.86
CA CYS A 686 -30.27 -5.54 -24.28
C CYS A 686 -30.97 -4.36 -23.60
N GLY A 687 -30.46 -3.86 -22.46
CA GLY A 687 -31.10 -2.83 -21.65
C GLY A 687 -32.32 -3.30 -20.84
N ASP A 688 -32.71 -4.58 -20.96
CA ASP A 688 -33.89 -5.14 -20.31
C ASP A 688 -33.63 -5.40 -18.82
N LYS A 689 -34.19 -4.53 -17.98
CA LYS A 689 -34.09 -4.61 -16.51
C LYS A 689 -34.73 -5.88 -15.94
N THR A 690 -35.63 -6.54 -16.66
CA THR A 690 -36.29 -7.76 -16.17
C THR A 690 -35.29 -8.91 -15.96
N VAL A 691 -34.21 -8.94 -16.75
CA VAL A 691 -33.12 -9.90 -16.61
C VAL A 691 -32.43 -9.81 -15.26
N LEU A 692 -32.41 -8.63 -14.62
CA LEU A 692 -31.75 -8.46 -13.32
C LEU A 692 -32.44 -9.26 -12.20
N LYS A 693 -33.72 -9.63 -12.36
CA LYS A 693 -34.42 -10.48 -11.37
C LYS A 693 -33.75 -11.83 -11.17
N TYR A 694 -32.98 -12.35 -12.13
CA TYR A 694 -32.22 -13.58 -11.93
C TYR A 694 -31.13 -13.45 -10.84
N LEU A 695 -30.80 -12.24 -10.37
CA LEU A 695 -29.95 -12.05 -9.19
C LEU A 695 -30.66 -12.43 -7.88
N ASP A 696 -31.99 -12.47 -7.87
CA ASP A 696 -32.82 -12.90 -6.73
C ASP A 696 -32.91 -14.44 -6.61
N ALA A 697 -31.94 -15.17 -7.16
CA ALA A 697 -31.90 -16.62 -7.02
C ALA A 697 -31.90 -17.02 -5.53
N GLU A 698 -32.71 -18.01 -5.18
CA GLU A 698 -32.87 -18.50 -3.81
C GLU A 698 -32.19 -19.87 -3.68
N CYS A 699 -31.45 -20.08 -2.59
CA CYS A 699 -30.89 -21.38 -2.25
C CYS A 699 -30.58 -21.43 -0.75
N SER A 700 -31.46 -22.09 0.01
CA SER A 700 -31.34 -22.23 1.47
C SER A 700 -29.94 -22.64 1.95
N ALA A 701 -29.28 -23.61 1.30
CA ALA A 701 -27.93 -24.06 1.68
C ALA A 701 -26.85 -22.98 1.45
N ALA A 702 -26.96 -22.23 0.36
CA ALA A 702 -26.06 -21.12 0.05
C ALA A 702 -26.29 -19.94 1.00
N SER A 703 -27.54 -19.60 1.30
CA SER A 703 -27.88 -18.53 2.25
C SER A 703 -27.39 -18.86 3.68
N GLN A 704 -27.53 -20.12 4.13
CA GLN A 704 -26.94 -20.56 5.39
C GLN A 704 -25.41 -20.47 5.40
N LEU A 705 -24.75 -20.76 4.27
CA LEU A 705 -23.30 -20.65 4.14
C LEU A 705 -22.83 -19.19 4.30
N TRP A 706 -23.56 -18.20 3.77
CA TRP A 706 -23.24 -16.78 3.95
C TRP A 706 -23.34 -16.32 5.41
N LEU A 707 -24.19 -16.97 6.21
CA LEU A 707 -24.28 -16.77 7.66
C LEU A 707 -23.16 -17.49 8.44
N LEU A 708 -22.28 -18.23 7.74
CA LEU A 708 -21.31 -19.15 8.34
C LEU A 708 -21.96 -20.14 9.32
N GLY A 709 -23.24 -20.44 9.12
CA GLY A 709 -23.98 -21.40 9.91
C GLY A 709 -23.51 -22.83 9.63
N LEU A 710 -23.72 -23.73 10.58
CA LEU A 710 -23.53 -25.16 10.35
C LEU A 710 -24.47 -25.59 9.21
N THR A 711 -23.91 -25.99 8.07
CA THR A 711 -24.70 -26.67 7.04
C THR A 711 -25.17 -28.03 7.60
N PRO A 712 -26.40 -28.49 7.31
CA PRO A 712 -26.95 -29.74 7.85
C PRO A 712 -26.19 -31.03 7.50
N GLN A 713 -25.00 -30.95 6.89
CA GLN A 713 -24.16 -32.10 6.54
C GLN A 713 -23.39 -32.70 7.72
N SER A 714 -23.49 -32.17 8.95
CA SER A 714 -22.88 -32.79 10.13
C SER A 714 -23.69 -33.95 10.75
N ARG A 715 -24.57 -34.60 9.97
CA ARG A 715 -25.27 -35.85 10.33
C ARG A 715 -25.31 -36.85 9.16
N LEU A 716 -24.18 -37.05 8.47
CA LEU A 716 -23.95 -38.21 7.61
C LEU A 716 -22.67 -38.92 8.03
#